data_AF-A0A505HQ75-F1
#
_entry.id   AF-A0A505HQ75-F1
#
_cell.length_a   1.000
_cell.length_b   1.000
_cell.length_c   1.000
_cell.angle_alpha   90.00
_cell.angle_beta   90.00
_cell.angle_gamma   90.00
#
_symmetry.space_group_name_H-M   'P 1'
#
loop_
_entity.id
_entity.type
_entity.pdbx_description
1 polymer ?
#
loop_
_entity_poly.entity_id
_entity_poly.type
_entity_poly.pdbx_seq_one_letter_code
_entity_poly.pdbx_strand_id
1 'polypeptide(L)'
;MAANTRVDFESSGAQEWTLPGYGKQEASKPTPDEFSKQPPAAPANKGTPSTPVRPPGIPRPTRARGGYRGRIGHSSGVSPKPNVFGDSPAKSKWRGKLEPAGLVKLPAPFGSLKNEFFGVARSTSSIRKPPAAHGRYEVFEEISRRTGAFIKPPFYTDTVIYLWGEPPQVAAAKDIILSIMAKCSHSSKKKVEWDKVTAHSVSKEVRVEMKERYNARLQALQKPPDSSYDFSDLMLFLWPKDGPSIHDSLGPQLEALDHIRVKFNCHVFVPKDLPDHICAVGHNDEAMRQIVRRLRTKYTEVVANYVVKGKLYLVEPPTAMKSKIVVKKDARLAKPLLRGTPLQGSEAERWPDRASLIQSKNNARLLSMVEKCLKGVVVVRGHLRMRVNLGSFVLDQYRIPADDKPYYVLEEFREMILHEQTKGRLIPGLKVHKDELLARCYQATHLLQPYLSTAQTLSSAEPAFSVNFEFLGQSNSMLRLEAEFARSLGASEYEATQRRWLKPRQDGQSSDKRPPLQVAVVDFERSDWQLELKSLEFYQASSIDAALRDFANTIKFRSTATMHDISAKPERKVKFSQSAPVARFIEKSAIRYRIKGTNYTLEIARYDEYSRANASALSSKLPGNYAGPFTTEPNTSWGASLFDPHWDNLLGEHANLAIGHAAQYDPTLDSFFPARGAAGGSEKSQGFWEFVDMVKQVAGLMGPVRTTATSSGEKALLGSDSAPSVKPSTVQGRSSDSSPVMGMTDLAGLLNADLGTLF
;
A
#
# COMPACT_ATOMS: atom_id res chain seq x y z
N MET A 1 -7.12 -52.19 3.67
CA MET A 1 -7.55 -51.59 2.38
C MET A 1 -8.81 -50.81 2.65
N ALA A 2 -8.81 -49.49 2.40
CA ALA A 2 -10.00 -48.65 2.47
C ALA A 2 -9.87 -47.61 1.36
N ALA A 3 -10.80 -47.63 0.40
CA ALA A 3 -10.83 -46.66 -0.67
C ALA A 3 -11.29 -45.31 -0.09
N ASN A 4 -10.44 -44.30 -0.17
CA ASN A 4 -10.76 -42.96 0.32
C ASN A 4 -11.36 -42.16 -0.83
N THR A 5 -12.67 -41.94 -0.81
CA THR A 5 -13.40 -41.19 -1.83
C THR A 5 -12.98 -39.72 -1.81
N ARG A 6 -12.16 -39.31 -2.78
CA ARG A 6 -12.01 -37.90 -3.14
C ARG A 6 -13.38 -37.32 -3.48
N VAL A 7 -13.66 -36.13 -2.96
CA VAL A 7 -14.73 -35.27 -3.48
C VAL A 7 -14.07 -34.11 -4.20
N ASP A 8 -13.68 -34.35 -5.45
CA ASP A 8 -13.07 -33.36 -6.33
C ASP A 8 -14.15 -32.36 -6.81
N PHE A 9 -14.27 -31.22 -6.13
CA PHE A 9 -15.22 -30.15 -6.47
C PHE A 9 -14.84 -29.36 -7.74
N GLU A 10 -13.70 -29.64 -8.36
CA GLU A 10 -13.35 -29.11 -9.70
C GLU A 10 -14.25 -29.74 -10.79
N SER A 11 -14.82 -30.92 -10.55
CA SER A 11 -15.73 -31.62 -11.48
C SER A 11 -17.23 -31.30 -11.32
N SER A 12 -17.66 -30.55 -10.30
CA SER A 12 -19.10 -30.22 -10.14
C SER A 12 -19.69 -29.32 -11.22
N GLY A 13 -18.86 -28.65 -12.04
CA GLY A 13 -19.31 -27.99 -13.28
C GLY A 13 -19.54 -28.95 -14.46
N ALA A 14 -19.12 -30.21 -14.35
CA ALA A 14 -19.24 -31.22 -15.40
C ALA A 14 -20.49 -32.12 -15.27
N GLN A 15 -21.30 -31.97 -14.21
CA GLN A 15 -22.54 -32.73 -14.02
C GLN A 15 -23.83 -31.99 -14.45
N GLU A 16 -23.76 -30.70 -14.84
CA GLU A 16 -24.92 -30.01 -15.46
C GLU A 16 -25.15 -30.45 -16.94
N TRP A 17 -24.23 -31.21 -17.56
CA TRP A 17 -24.31 -31.63 -18.98
C TRP A 17 -25.20 -32.87 -19.26
N THR A 18 -25.78 -33.50 -18.23
CA THR A 18 -26.60 -34.72 -18.35
C THR A 18 -28.04 -34.54 -17.87
N LEU A 19 -28.61 -33.33 -18.02
CA LEU A 19 -30.03 -33.09 -17.78
C LEU A 19 -30.86 -33.34 -19.07
N PRO A 20 -32.09 -33.90 -18.97
CA PRO A 20 -32.94 -34.13 -20.14
C PRO A 20 -33.27 -32.81 -20.87
N GLY A 21 -32.77 -32.68 -22.09
CA GLY A 21 -32.92 -31.46 -22.91
C GLY A 21 -31.67 -31.01 -23.66
N TYR A 22 -30.49 -31.57 -23.32
CA TYR A 22 -29.23 -31.33 -24.05
C TYR A 22 -28.71 -32.63 -24.70
N GLY A 23 -28.37 -32.57 -26.00
CA GLY A 23 -27.65 -33.65 -26.71
C GLY A 23 -28.49 -34.79 -27.30
N LYS A 24 -28.01 -35.41 -28.39
CA LYS A 24 -28.64 -36.57 -29.06
C LYS A 24 -28.44 -37.86 -28.25
N GLN A 25 -29.42 -38.78 -28.34
CA GLN A 25 -29.28 -40.16 -27.86
C GLN A 25 -28.28 -40.96 -28.69
N GLU A 26 -27.50 -41.83 -28.04
CA GLU A 26 -27.05 -43.11 -28.58
C GLU A 26 -26.81 -44.14 -27.44
N ALA A 27 -26.59 -45.41 -27.77
CA ALA A 27 -27.11 -46.56 -27.01
C ALA A 27 -26.22 -47.13 -25.86
N SER A 28 -26.71 -48.19 -25.20
CA SER A 28 -26.42 -48.59 -23.81
C SER A 28 -25.72 -49.95 -23.60
N LYS A 29 -25.24 -50.17 -22.34
CA LYS A 29 -24.86 -51.43 -21.62
C LYS A 29 -23.36 -51.84 -21.60
N PRO A 30 -22.91 -52.64 -20.60
CA PRO A 30 -23.26 -52.64 -19.16
C PRO A 30 -22.04 -52.80 -18.18
N THR A 31 -22.28 -52.63 -16.87
CA THR A 31 -21.36 -52.89 -15.72
C THR A 31 -21.33 -54.35 -15.23
N PRO A 32 -20.37 -54.71 -14.34
CA PRO A 32 -20.70 -55.10 -12.94
C PRO A 32 -19.66 -54.55 -11.89
N ASP A 33 -20.07 -53.98 -10.74
CA ASP A 33 -20.27 -54.58 -9.38
C ASP A 33 -18.97 -54.64 -8.52
N GLU A 34 -18.92 -54.53 -7.16
CA GLU A 34 -19.82 -54.04 -6.09
C GLU A 34 -18.99 -53.93 -4.76
N PHE A 35 -19.57 -53.32 -3.70
CA PHE A 35 -19.33 -53.54 -2.25
C PHE A 35 -18.69 -52.47 -1.33
N SER A 36 -19.06 -52.59 -0.04
CA SER A 36 -19.20 -51.56 1.00
C SER A 36 -18.67 -52.04 2.36
N LYS A 37 -18.35 -51.12 3.31
CA LYS A 37 -18.72 -51.21 4.75
C LYS A 37 -18.30 -50.02 5.64
N GLN A 38 -19.04 -49.87 6.76
CA GLN A 38 -18.94 -48.83 7.81
C GLN A 38 -18.24 -49.34 9.11
N PRO A 39 -18.03 -48.49 10.16
CA PRO A 39 -17.06 -48.72 11.25
C PRO A 39 -17.67 -48.96 12.67
N PRO A 40 -16.81 -49.16 13.69
CA PRO A 40 -17.04 -48.82 15.12
C PRO A 40 -16.03 -47.74 15.62
N ALA A 41 -16.37 -46.73 16.45
CA ALA A 41 -16.93 -46.69 17.82
C ALA A 41 -15.84 -46.56 18.92
N ALA A 42 -16.08 -45.70 19.93
CA ALA A 42 -15.15 -45.31 21.00
C ALA A 42 -15.60 -45.81 22.39
N PRO A 43 -14.75 -45.68 23.43
CA PRO A 43 -15.28 -45.31 24.75
C PRO A 43 -14.46 -44.25 25.50
N ALA A 44 -15.08 -43.64 26.52
CA ALA A 44 -14.49 -42.63 27.42
C ALA A 44 -14.25 -43.20 28.83
N ASN A 45 -13.48 -42.50 29.68
CA ASN A 45 -13.64 -42.63 31.14
C ASN A 45 -13.16 -41.41 31.96
N LYS A 46 -13.65 -41.33 33.21
CA LYS A 46 -13.57 -40.18 34.15
C LYS A 46 -12.39 -40.29 35.15
N GLY A 47 -12.00 -39.18 35.79
CA GLY A 47 -11.16 -39.22 37.01
C GLY A 47 -10.70 -37.86 37.59
N THR A 48 -11.39 -37.37 38.62
CA THR A 48 -10.92 -36.43 39.67
C THR A 48 -10.78 -37.23 40.98
N PRO A 49 -10.00 -36.83 42.04
CA PRO A 49 -10.17 -35.53 42.73
C PRO A 49 -8.99 -34.94 43.57
N SER A 50 -9.30 -33.81 44.22
CA SER A 50 -8.87 -33.35 45.56
C SER A 50 -7.57 -32.53 45.78
N THR A 51 -7.77 -31.44 46.53
CA THR A 51 -6.79 -30.57 47.22
C THR A 51 -6.70 -30.92 48.72
N PRO A 52 -5.67 -30.41 49.42
CA PRO A 52 -5.90 -29.88 50.78
C PRO A 52 -5.28 -28.47 51.01
N VAL A 53 -5.43 -27.94 52.23
CA VAL A 53 -5.43 -26.50 52.59
C VAL A 53 -4.50 -26.20 53.80
N ARG A 54 -3.69 -25.10 53.72
CA ARG A 54 -3.16 -24.10 54.73
C ARG A 54 -3.06 -24.42 56.27
N PRO A 55 -2.46 -23.54 57.16
CA PRO A 55 -1.44 -22.46 57.10
C PRO A 55 -0.42 -22.59 58.31
N PRO A 56 -0.02 -21.58 59.14
CA PRO A 56 0.50 -20.18 58.98
C PRO A 56 1.91 -19.93 59.65
N GLY A 57 2.53 -18.73 59.51
CA GLY A 57 3.69 -18.32 60.37
C GLY A 57 4.47 -17.04 59.96
N ILE A 58 4.87 -16.19 60.93
CA ILE A 58 5.31 -14.77 60.82
C ILE A 58 6.35 -14.51 61.97
N PRO A 59 7.50 -13.77 61.83
CA PRO A 59 7.58 -12.32 61.53
C PRO A 59 8.81 -11.76 60.74
N ARG A 60 8.87 -10.42 60.68
CA ARG A 60 9.91 -9.46 60.19
C ARG A 60 11.11 -9.33 61.17
N PRO A 61 12.24 -8.68 60.80
CA PRO A 61 12.38 -7.26 61.18
C PRO A 61 13.12 -6.33 60.20
N THR A 62 12.92 -5.03 60.40
CA THR A 62 13.56 -3.89 59.73
C THR A 62 14.77 -3.36 60.51
N ARG A 63 15.69 -2.64 59.84
CA ARG A 63 16.40 -1.50 60.45
C ARG A 63 16.91 -0.50 59.41
N ALA A 64 16.95 0.77 59.81
CA ALA A 64 17.34 1.91 58.98
C ALA A 64 18.25 2.88 59.74
N ARG A 65 19.04 3.66 58.99
CA ARG A 65 19.70 4.97 59.28
C ARG A 65 20.48 5.31 57.98
N GLY A 66 20.42 6.47 57.34
CA GLY A 66 20.34 7.86 57.83
C GLY A 66 21.75 8.49 57.70
N GLY A 67 21.99 9.71 57.21
CA GLY A 67 21.13 10.74 56.60
C GLY A 67 21.93 12.05 56.37
N TYR A 68 21.24 13.11 55.90
CA TYR A 68 21.59 14.55 55.99
C TYR A 68 22.67 15.24 55.10
N ARG A 69 22.15 16.29 54.39
CA ARG A 69 22.66 17.68 54.18
C ARG A 69 24.02 17.97 53.50
N GLY A 70 23.97 18.93 52.57
CA GLY A 70 25.09 19.82 52.20
C GLY A 70 24.73 20.78 51.05
N ARG A 71 24.68 22.09 51.30
CA ARG A 71 24.44 23.19 50.31
C ARG A 71 25.49 24.29 50.59
N ILE A 72 25.73 25.20 49.63
CA ILE A 72 26.64 26.38 49.73
C ILE A 72 28.11 25.95 49.57
N GLY A 73 29.03 26.70 48.94
CA GLY A 73 28.99 27.98 48.21
C GLY A 73 30.42 28.48 47.93
N HIS A 74 30.55 29.72 47.44
CA HIS A 74 31.81 30.46 47.15
C HIS A 74 32.88 30.35 48.29
N SER A 75 34.20 30.55 48.09
CA SER A 75 34.87 31.56 47.24
C SER A 75 36.39 31.30 47.00
N SER A 76 37.02 32.26 46.31
CA SER A 76 38.44 32.40 45.90
C SER A 76 39.52 32.35 47.01
N GLY A 77 40.73 31.88 46.68
CA GLY A 77 41.94 32.08 47.53
C GLY A 77 43.31 31.59 46.99
N VAL A 78 44.01 32.44 46.22
CA VAL A 78 45.49 32.66 46.23
C VAL A 78 46.47 31.52 45.83
N SER A 79 46.87 31.54 44.55
CA SER A 79 48.28 31.55 44.05
C SER A 79 49.19 30.28 44.15
N PRO A 80 50.42 30.27 43.58
CA PRO A 80 50.58 29.90 42.16
C PRO A 80 51.68 28.84 41.90
N LYS A 81 51.51 27.95 40.90
CA LYS A 81 52.60 27.08 40.39
C LYS A 81 52.62 27.03 38.85
N PRO A 82 53.79 26.81 38.23
CA PRO A 82 54.22 27.65 37.11
C PRO A 82 53.91 27.09 35.71
N ASN A 83 53.84 28.00 34.72
CA ASN A 83 53.92 27.64 33.31
C ASN A 83 55.30 27.05 32.99
N VAL A 84 55.37 25.74 32.73
CA VAL A 84 56.62 25.04 32.35
C VAL A 84 56.91 25.14 30.84
N PHE A 85 56.11 25.90 30.08
CA PHE A 85 56.42 26.31 28.72
C PHE A 85 56.34 27.84 28.60
N GLY A 86 57.51 28.49 28.58
CA GLY A 86 57.62 29.93 28.36
C GLY A 86 57.20 30.30 26.94
N ASP A 87 56.49 31.42 26.79
CA ASP A 87 56.24 32.00 25.46
C ASP A 87 57.57 32.45 24.83
N SER A 88 57.77 32.16 23.54
CA SER A 88 58.93 32.68 22.81
C SER A 88 58.95 34.20 22.82
N PRO A 89 60.12 34.87 22.73
CA PRO A 89 60.21 36.33 22.71
C PRO A 89 59.28 36.98 21.66
N ALA A 90 59.16 36.37 20.47
CA ALA A 90 58.23 36.78 19.43
C ALA A 90 56.75 36.70 19.84
N LYS A 91 56.34 35.62 20.53
CA LYS A 91 54.98 35.43 21.04
C LYS A 91 54.67 36.36 22.21
N SER A 92 55.67 36.67 23.03
CA SER A 92 55.59 37.70 24.08
C SER A 92 55.43 39.11 23.50
N LYS A 93 56.13 39.46 22.40
CA LYS A 93 55.90 40.72 21.66
C LYS A 93 54.45 40.84 21.16
N TRP A 94 53.90 39.75 20.60
CA TRP A 94 52.48 39.71 20.20
C TRP A 94 51.51 39.86 21.38
N ARG A 95 51.71 39.16 22.50
CA ARG A 95 50.88 39.32 23.71
C ARG A 95 50.98 40.74 24.30
N GLY A 96 52.13 41.38 24.19
CA GLY A 96 52.36 42.78 24.55
C GLY A 96 51.71 43.80 23.60
N LYS A 97 50.94 43.36 22.59
CA LYS A 97 50.28 44.20 21.58
C LYS A 97 51.23 45.10 20.76
N LEU A 98 52.50 44.70 20.61
CA LEU A 98 53.40 45.38 19.69
C LEU A 98 52.97 45.12 18.24
N GLU A 99 53.25 46.08 17.34
CA GLU A 99 52.99 45.95 15.92
C GLU A 99 53.74 44.76 15.28
N PRO A 100 53.17 44.11 14.24
CA PRO A 100 53.81 42.97 13.58
C PRO A 100 55.06 43.41 12.82
N ALA A 101 56.16 42.69 13.05
CA ALA A 101 57.44 42.91 12.38
C ALA A 101 57.43 42.47 10.90
N GLY A 102 56.39 41.77 10.44
CA GLY A 102 56.16 41.51 9.02
C GLY A 102 54.78 40.96 8.71
N LEU A 103 54.44 40.93 7.42
CA LEU A 103 53.17 40.39 6.91
C LEU A 103 53.33 39.66 5.59
N VAL A 104 52.41 38.73 5.33
CA VAL A 104 52.27 37.98 4.07
C VAL A 104 50.85 38.19 3.54
N LYS A 105 50.70 38.78 2.34
CA LYS A 105 49.41 38.91 1.67
C LYS A 105 49.03 37.59 0.99
N LEU A 106 47.78 37.18 1.13
CA LEU A 106 47.21 35.99 0.50
C LEU A 106 46.47 36.37 -0.80
N PRO A 107 46.51 35.53 -1.85
CA PRO A 107 45.84 35.82 -3.12
C PRO A 107 44.31 35.67 -3.04
N ALA A 108 43.79 35.04 -1.97
CA ALA A 108 42.38 34.90 -1.65
C ALA A 108 42.22 34.78 -0.12
N PRO A 109 41.00 34.92 0.44
CA PRO A 109 40.76 34.69 1.87
C PRO A 109 41.24 33.31 2.33
N PHE A 110 41.87 33.25 3.50
CA PHE A 110 42.54 32.04 3.98
C PHE A 110 41.63 30.81 3.99
N GLY A 111 40.35 30.97 4.31
CA GLY A 111 39.35 29.90 4.30
C GLY A 111 39.25 29.12 2.99
N SER A 112 39.34 29.81 1.85
CA SER A 112 39.29 29.20 0.51
C SER A 112 40.57 28.44 0.18
N LEU A 113 41.72 28.91 0.66
CA LEU A 113 43.04 28.30 0.43
C LEU A 113 43.43 27.26 1.49
N LYS A 114 42.71 27.23 2.61
CA LYS A 114 43.08 26.53 3.85
C LYS A 114 43.49 25.08 3.61
N ASN A 115 42.63 24.31 2.94
CA ASN A 115 42.82 22.87 2.78
C ASN A 115 44.02 22.55 1.88
N GLU A 116 44.25 23.34 0.83
CA GLU A 116 45.40 23.21 -0.06
C GLU A 116 46.68 23.65 0.63
N PHE A 117 46.68 24.79 1.34
CA PHE A 117 47.82 25.28 2.11
C PHE A 117 48.30 24.25 3.15
N PHE A 118 47.40 23.70 3.97
CA PHE A 118 47.76 22.64 4.93
C PHE A 118 48.12 21.32 4.24
N GLY A 119 47.53 21.01 3.07
CA GLY A 119 47.88 19.84 2.26
C GLY A 119 49.33 19.92 1.76
N VAL A 120 49.65 20.97 1.01
CA VAL A 120 50.99 21.24 0.48
C VAL A 120 52.02 21.32 1.61
N ALA A 121 51.73 22.03 2.70
CA ALA A 121 52.62 22.14 3.85
C ALA A 121 52.99 20.77 4.45
N ARG A 122 52.04 19.85 4.59
CA ARG A 122 52.28 18.48 5.07
C ARG A 122 52.99 17.58 4.05
N SER A 123 52.78 17.81 2.76
CA SER A 123 53.45 17.09 1.68
C SER A 123 54.87 17.58 1.43
N THR A 124 55.20 18.84 1.75
CA THR A 124 56.57 19.33 1.71
C THR A 124 57.39 18.74 2.87
N SER A 125 58.39 17.92 2.53
CA SER A 125 59.32 17.22 3.43
C SER A 125 60.15 18.10 4.38
N SER A 126 59.91 19.41 4.38
CA SER A 126 60.48 20.38 5.32
C SER A 126 59.74 20.44 6.66
N ILE A 127 58.51 19.92 6.76
CA ILE A 127 57.68 19.97 7.98
C ILE A 127 57.61 18.56 8.60
N ARG A 128 58.60 18.21 9.43
CA ARG A 128 58.61 16.92 10.15
C ARG A 128 57.57 16.96 11.29
N LYS A 129 56.66 15.98 11.31
CA LYS A 129 55.63 15.83 12.36
C LYS A 129 56.26 15.69 13.76
N PRO A 130 55.93 16.56 14.74
CA PRO A 130 56.14 16.27 16.16
C PRO A 130 55.09 15.24 16.64
N PRO A 131 55.38 14.37 17.63
CA PRO A 131 54.47 13.27 17.98
C PRO A 131 53.15 13.66 18.68
N ALA A 132 52.96 14.92 19.08
CA ALA A 132 51.97 15.29 20.10
C ALA A 132 51.07 16.51 19.79
N ALA A 133 51.15 17.11 18.60
CA ALA A 133 50.47 18.38 18.29
C ALA A 133 49.46 18.27 17.12
N HIS A 134 48.36 17.53 17.31
CA HIS A 134 47.24 17.49 16.34
C HIS A 134 46.28 18.67 16.56
N GLY A 135 46.78 19.89 16.35
CA GLY A 135 46.05 21.15 16.51
C GLY A 135 45.53 21.73 15.20
N ARG A 136 44.45 22.54 15.25
CA ARG A 136 43.86 23.24 14.09
C ARG A 136 44.85 24.15 13.33
N TYR A 137 46.00 24.47 13.93
CA TYR A 137 47.02 25.38 13.42
C TYR A 137 48.44 24.76 13.41
N GLU A 138 48.55 23.43 13.43
CA GLU A 138 49.81 22.65 13.53
C GLU A 138 50.96 23.18 12.66
N VAL A 139 50.70 23.56 11.40
CA VAL A 139 51.72 24.07 10.46
C VAL A 139 52.26 25.43 10.90
N PHE A 140 51.43 26.33 11.44
CA PHE A 140 51.89 27.64 11.90
C PHE A 140 52.69 27.52 13.19
N GLU A 141 52.35 26.59 14.07
CA GLU A 141 53.12 26.27 15.27
C GLU A 141 54.48 25.67 14.91
N GLU A 142 54.54 24.78 13.92
CA GLU A 142 55.80 24.17 13.44
C GLU A 142 56.70 25.18 12.70
N ILE A 143 56.15 26.06 11.85
CA ILE A 143 56.93 27.16 11.24
C ILE A 143 57.45 28.11 12.34
N SER A 144 56.63 28.42 13.35
CA SER A 144 57.04 29.26 14.48
C SER A 144 58.19 28.60 15.28
N ARG A 145 58.09 27.27 15.52
CA ARG A 145 59.15 26.49 16.18
C ARG A 145 60.45 26.46 15.38
N ARG A 146 60.38 26.36 14.05
CA ARG A 146 61.56 26.30 13.17
C ARG A 146 62.28 27.63 12.99
N THR A 147 61.56 28.76 13.03
CA THR A 147 62.11 30.08 12.69
C THR A 147 62.30 30.99 13.90
N GLY A 148 61.69 30.69 15.04
CA GLY A 148 61.67 31.55 16.22
C GLY A 148 60.68 32.72 16.13
N ALA A 149 60.14 32.99 14.93
CA ALA A 149 59.05 33.94 14.75
C ALA A 149 57.74 33.39 15.34
N PHE A 150 56.81 34.28 15.69
CA PHE A 150 55.45 33.91 16.06
C PHE A 150 54.49 34.31 14.94
N ILE A 151 53.69 33.34 14.49
CA ILE A 151 52.64 33.54 13.50
C ILE A 151 51.29 33.59 14.22
N LYS A 152 50.56 34.70 14.09
CA LYS A 152 49.15 34.72 14.51
C LYS A 152 48.34 33.88 13.50
N PRO A 153 47.66 32.79 13.92
CA PRO A 153 46.89 31.98 12.99
C PRO A 153 45.77 32.82 12.34
N PRO A 154 45.67 32.85 11.00
CA PRO A 154 44.64 33.62 10.30
C PRO A 154 43.24 33.06 10.53
N PHE A 155 42.26 33.95 10.64
CA PHE A 155 40.85 33.60 10.59
C PHE A 155 40.41 33.23 9.17
N TYR A 156 39.22 32.65 9.04
CA TYR A 156 38.70 32.13 7.77
C TYR A 156 38.57 33.21 6.68
N THR A 157 38.33 34.45 7.07
CA THR A 157 38.15 35.61 6.18
C THR A 157 39.44 36.41 5.96
N ASP A 158 40.52 36.12 6.68
CA ASP A 158 41.73 36.94 6.62
C ASP A 158 42.45 36.78 5.28
N THR A 159 42.86 37.90 4.69
CA THR A 159 43.67 37.98 3.46
C THR A 159 45.14 38.29 3.75
N VAL A 160 45.54 38.36 5.03
CA VAL A 160 46.90 38.67 5.47
C VAL A 160 47.27 37.80 6.67
N ILE A 161 48.48 37.25 6.65
CA ILE A 161 49.10 36.57 7.80
C ILE A 161 50.12 37.52 8.43
N TYR A 162 50.04 37.70 9.75
CA TYR A 162 50.91 38.61 10.51
C TYR A 162 51.99 37.84 11.29
N LEU A 163 53.19 38.41 11.31
CA LEU A 163 54.41 37.81 11.83
C LEU A 163 55.07 38.73 12.88
N TRP A 164 55.49 38.15 14.00
CA TRP A 164 56.31 38.82 15.02
C TRP A 164 57.62 38.07 15.20
N GLY A 165 58.71 38.77 15.51
CA GLY A 165 60.05 38.18 15.67
C GLY A 165 61.14 39.20 15.38
N GLU A 166 62.40 38.77 15.39
CA GLU A 166 63.50 39.56 14.85
C GLU A 166 63.49 39.54 13.30
N PRO A 167 64.03 40.56 12.60
CA PRO A 167 64.01 40.63 11.14
C PRO A 167 64.43 39.34 10.40
N PRO A 168 65.53 38.63 10.75
CA PRO A 168 65.89 37.38 10.08
C PRO A 168 64.91 36.22 10.37
N GLN A 169 64.28 36.19 11.54
CA GLN A 169 63.26 35.19 11.90
C GLN A 169 61.98 35.39 11.08
N VAL A 170 61.56 36.65 10.93
CA VAL A 170 60.39 37.04 10.13
C VAL A 170 60.62 36.78 8.64
N ALA A 171 61.83 37.06 8.12
CA ALA A 171 62.20 36.72 6.75
C ALA A 171 62.13 35.20 6.50
N ALA A 172 62.76 34.39 7.34
CA ALA A 172 62.72 32.94 7.23
C ALA A 172 61.29 32.36 7.30
N ALA A 173 60.43 32.91 8.17
CA ALA A 173 59.03 32.50 8.26
C ALA A 173 58.23 32.88 6.99
N LYS A 174 58.47 34.09 6.46
CA LYS A 174 57.84 34.59 5.24
C LYS A 174 58.19 33.74 4.02
N ASP A 175 59.45 33.36 3.86
CA ASP A 175 59.90 32.54 2.73
C ASP A 175 59.28 31.14 2.74
N ILE A 176 59.14 30.52 3.92
CA ILE A 176 58.47 29.21 4.05
C ILE A 176 57.00 29.32 3.66
N ILE A 177 56.28 30.35 4.13
CA ILE A 177 54.86 30.56 3.81
C ILE A 177 54.68 30.80 2.30
N LEU A 178 55.52 31.65 1.69
CA LEU A 178 55.47 31.94 0.25
C LEU A 178 55.82 30.72 -0.61
N SER A 179 56.79 29.89 -0.18
CA SER A 179 57.13 28.64 -0.88
C SER A 179 56.00 27.61 -0.89
N ILE A 180 55.21 27.54 0.20
CA ILE A 180 54.00 26.72 0.26
C ILE A 180 52.94 27.29 -0.70
N MET A 181 52.68 28.60 -0.66
CA MET A 181 51.67 29.26 -1.49
C MET A 181 51.95 29.15 -2.99
N ALA A 182 53.20 29.30 -3.42
CA ALA A 182 53.59 29.15 -4.83
C ALA A 182 53.27 27.75 -5.37
N LYS A 183 53.41 26.71 -4.55
CA LYS A 183 53.09 25.33 -4.91
C LYS A 183 51.58 25.08 -5.01
N CYS A 184 50.76 25.75 -4.20
CA CYS A 184 49.29 25.73 -4.35
C CYS A 184 48.83 26.30 -5.71
N SER A 185 49.52 27.30 -6.27
CA SER A 185 49.12 27.86 -7.57
C SER A 185 49.34 26.91 -8.74
N HIS A 186 50.26 25.95 -8.64
CA HIS A 186 50.64 25.03 -9.72
C HIS A 186 49.81 23.74 -9.79
N SER A 187 48.98 23.43 -8.78
CA SER A 187 48.07 22.27 -8.76
C SER A 187 46.88 22.39 -9.74
N SER A 188 46.61 23.61 -10.23
CA SER A 188 45.32 24.02 -10.81
C SER A 188 45.12 23.65 -12.30
N LYS A 189 45.48 22.43 -12.73
CA LYS A 189 45.19 21.95 -14.11
C LYS A 189 45.15 20.43 -14.29
N LYS A 190 44.26 19.74 -13.57
CA LYS A 190 43.69 18.45 -14.03
C LYS A 190 42.25 18.29 -13.56
N LYS A 191 41.37 17.96 -14.51
CA LYS A 191 39.96 17.64 -14.30
C LYS A 191 39.90 16.25 -13.66
N VAL A 192 39.74 16.20 -12.34
CA VAL A 192 39.66 14.93 -11.59
C VAL A 192 38.20 14.52 -11.46
N GLU A 193 37.90 13.30 -11.91
CA GLU A 193 36.62 12.64 -11.67
C GLU A 193 36.32 12.55 -10.18
N TRP A 194 35.04 12.60 -9.82
CA TRP A 194 34.62 12.43 -8.43
C TRP A 194 34.75 10.97 -8.00
N ASP A 195 35.97 10.54 -7.68
CA ASP A 195 36.16 9.38 -6.81
C ASP A 195 35.51 9.69 -5.47
N LYS A 196 34.41 8.98 -5.20
CA LYS A 196 33.70 9.04 -3.93
C LYS A 196 34.66 8.62 -2.83
N VAL A 197 35.22 9.60 -2.11
CA VAL A 197 35.89 9.35 -0.83
C VAL A 197 34.84 8.88 0.18
N THR A 198 34.61 7.56 0.21
CA THR A 198 33.88 6.89 1.28
C THR A 198 34.70 7.00 2.54
N ALA A 199 34.51 8.09 3.28
CA ALA A 199 35.10 8.27 4.59
C ALA A 199 34.81 7.04 5.46
N HIS A 200 35.90 6.37 5.85
CA HIS A 200 35.90 5.22 6.75
C HIS A 200 35.15 5.59 8.02
N SER A 201 34.09 4.86 8.32
CA SER A 201 33.20 5.16 9.44
C SER A 201 33.09 3.90 10.28
N VAL A 202 33.67 3.94 11.48
CA VAL A 202 33.60 2.85 12.47
C VAL A 202 32.14 2.46 12.73
N SER A 203 31.20 3.41 12.69
CA SER A 203 29.76 3.14 12.82
C SER A 203 29.14 2.42 11.60
N LYS A 204 29.72 2.54 10.40
CA LYS A 204 29.35 1.69 9.26
C LYS A 204 29.97 0.30 9.38
N GLU A 205 31.23 0.21 9.81
CA GLU A 205 31.92 -1.08 10.00
C GLU A 205 31.26 -1.93 11.07
N VAL A 206 30.98 -1.36 12.26
CA VAL A 206 30.24 -2.07 13.32
C VAL A 206 28.84 -2.52 12.83
N ARG A 207 28.19 -1.77 11.94
CA ARG A 207 26.92 -2.19 11.32
C ARG A 207 27.10 -3.31 10.28
N VAL A 208 28.19 -3.28 9.50
CA VAL A 208 28.55 -4.33 8.55
C VAL A 208 28.90 -5.60 9.32
N GLU A 209 29.78 -5.52 10.31
CA GLU A 209 30.18 -6.63 11.17
C GLU A 209 28.98 -7.23 11.94
N MET A 210 28.09 -6.40 12.52
CA MET A 210 26.85 -6.91 13.14
C MET A 210 25.96 -7.64 12.12
N LYS A 211 25.87 -7.15 10.88
CA LYS A 211 25.10 -7.79 9.80
C LYS A 211 25.77 -9.08 9.32
N GLU A 212 27.09 -9.12 9.23
CA GLU A 212 27.87 -10.31 8.87
C GLU A 212 27.76 -11.38 9.94
N ARG A 213 27.92 -11.04 11.21
CA ARG A 213 27.69 -11.96 12.35
C ARG A 213 26.25 -12.47 12.39
N TYR A 214 25.26 -11.61 12.12
CA TYR A 214 23.85 -12.01 12.00
C TYR A 214 23.62 -12.99 10.84
N ASN A 215 24.16 -12.69 9.65
CA ASN A 215 24.04 -13.53 8.47
C ASN A 215 24.76 -14.88 8.65
N ALA A 216 25.96 -14.89 9.23
CA ALA A 216 26.71 -16.11 9.52
C ALA A 216 25.96 -17.01 10.51
N ARG A 217 25.39 -16.42 11.58
CA ARG A 217 24.53 -17.14 12.52
C ARG A 217 23.28 -17.70 11.82
N LEU A 218 22.67 -16.94 10.91
CA LEU A 218 21.49 -17.39 10.18
C LEU A 218 21.80 -18.57 9.25
N GLN A 219 22.91 -18.52 8.52
CA GLN A 219 23.38 -19.61 7.65
C GLN A 219 23.72 -20.88 8.43
N ALA A 220 24.17 -20.77 9.69
CA ALA A 220 24.36 -21.93 10.56
C ALA A 220 23.02 -22.59 10.94
N LEU A 221 22.02 -21.79 11.32
CA LEU A 221 20.69 -22.27 11.73
C LEU A 221 19.80 -22.77 10.56
N GLN A 222 20.18 -22.47 9.31
CA GLN A 222 19.55 -22.98 8.09
C GLN A 222 20.00 -24.40 7.72
N LYS A 223 21.13 -24.87 8.27
CA LYS A 223 21.70 -26.20 8.02
C LYS A 223 21.34 -27.18 9.14
N PRO A 224 21.36 -28.50 8.88
CA PRO A 224 21.39 -29.47 9.97
C PRO A 224 22.58 -29.18 10.90
N PRO A 225 22.42 -29.39 12.22
CA PRO A 225 23.52 -29.24 13.15
C PRO A 225 24.63 -30.26 12.88
N ASP A 226 25.87 -29.87 13.19
CA ASP A 226 27.00 -30.79 13.18
C ASP A 226 26.81 -31.85 14.28
N SER A 227 27.21 -33.10 13.98
CA SER A 227 26.96 -34.30 14.81
C SER A 227 27.73 -34.35 16.14
N SER A 228 28.27 -33.21 16.59
CA SER A 228 29.00 -33.02 17.85
C SER A 228 28.19 -32.31 18.94
N TYR A 229 26.92 -31.99 18.67
CA TYR A 229 26.02 -31.30 19.59
C TYR A 229 24.91 -32.23 20.10
N ASP A 230 24.84 -32.41 21.41
CA ASP A 230 23.74 -33.10 22.08
C ASP A 230 22.46 -32.23 22.07
N PHE A 231 21.71 -32.31 20.98
CA PHE A 231 20.36 -31.78 20.90
C PHE A 231 19.37 -32.81 21.44
N SER A 232 18.77 -32.51 22.60
CA SER A 232 17.84 -33.41 23.29
C SER A 232 16.51 -33.59 22.55
N ASP A 233 16.03 -32.55 21.85
CA ASP A 233 14.68 -32.50 21.31
C ASP A 233 14.68 -32.33 19.79
N LEU A 234 14.21 -33.37 19.07
CA LEU A 234 13.99 -33.37 17.63
C LEU A 234 12.49 -33.38 17.32
N MET A 235 12.06 -32.47 16.44
CA MET A 235 10.68 -32.38 15.96
C MET A 235 10.65 -32.54 14.43
N LEU A 236 9.71 -33.35 13.94
CA LEU A 236 9.35 -33.44 12.52
C LEU A 236 7.94 -32.88 12.31
N PHE A 237 7.81 -31.95 11.36
CA PHE A 237 6.54 -31.40 10.92
C PHE A 237 6.28 -31.86 9.49
N LEU A 238 5.35 -32.79 9.32
CA LEU A 238 4.88 -33.21 8.00
C LEU A 238 4.18 -32.03 7.30
N TRP A 239 4.66 -31.69 6.11
CA TRP A 239 4.00 -30.76 5.22
C TRP A 239 3.09 -31.55 4.25
N PRO A 240 1.76 -31.33 4.25
CA PRO A 240 0.85 -32.09 3.40
C PRO A 240 1.11 -31.90 1.90
N LYS A 241 1.07 -33.00 1.14
CA LYS A 241 1.25 -33.02 -0.33
C LYS A 241 0.07 -32.42 -1.10
N ASP A 242 -1.11 -32.42 -0.48
CA ASP A 242 -2.33 -31.85 -1.05
C ASP A 242 -2.37 -30.31 -0.96
N GLY A 243 -1.33 -29.69 -0.39
CA GLY A 243 -1.17 -28.25 -0.26
C GLY A 243 -0.08 -27.65 -1.17
N PRO A 244 0.15 -26.33 -1.09
CA PRO A 244 1.23 -25.67 -1.83
C PRO A 244 2.61 -26.23 -1.49
N SER A 245 3.51 -26.33 -2.47
CA SER A 245 4.89 -26.85 -2.32
C SER A 245 5.69 -26.12 -1.23
N ILE A 246 6.50 -26.86 -0.45
CA ILE A 246 7.35 -26.32 0.63
C ILE A 246 8.24 -25.19 0.11
N HIS A 247 9.00 -25.44 -0.96
CA HIS A 247 10.02 -24.53 -1.45
C HIS A 247 9.43 -23.30 -2.14
N ASP A 248 8.30 -23.47 -2.84
CA ASP A 248 7.58 -22.34 -3.45
C ASP A 248 6.95 -21.43 -2.39
N SER A 249 6.56 -22.01 -1.25
CA SER A 249 5.84 -21.30 -0.16
C SER A 249 6.74 -20.67 0.89
N LEU A 250 7.88 -21.29 1.18
CA LEU A 250 8.79 -20.89 2.25
C LEU A 250 10.17 -20.42 1.75
N GLY A 251 10.46 -20.63 0.47
CA GLY A 251 11.75 -20.38 -0.17
C GLY A 251 12.66 -21.62 -0.21
N PRO A 252 13.70 -21.63 -1.07
CA PRO A 252 14.59 -22.78 -1.25
C PRO A 252 15.25 -23.27 0.04
N GLN A 253 15.62 -22.35 0.95
CA GLN A 253 16.22 -22.64 2.25
C GLN A 253 15.24 -22.43 3.42
N LEU A 254 13.93 -22.39 3.15
CA LEU A 254 12.88 -22.04 4.09
C LEU A 254 13.11 -20.66 4.74
N GLU A 255 13.59 -19.67 3.98
CA GLU A 255 13.91 -18.30 4.41
C GLU A 255 12.72 -17.64 5.14
N ALA A 256 11.49 -17.99 4.78
CA ALA A 256 10.27 -17.56 5.48
C ALA A 256 10.21 -17.97 6.97
N LEU A 257 11.04 -18.92 7.41
CA LEU A 257 11.15 -19.41 8.79
C LEU A 257 12.35 -18.81 9.55
N ASP A 258 13.16 -17.94 8.93
CA ASP A 258 14.36 -17.34 9.54
C ASP A 258 14.07 -16.62 10.87
N HIS A 259 12.90 -15.99 10.99
CA HIS A 259 12.47 -15.38 12.26
C HIS A 259 12.28 -16.42 13.38
N ILE A 260 11.83 -17.64 13.05
CA ILE A 260 11.68 -18.73 14.02
C ILE A 260 13.07 -19.22 14.45
N ARG A 261 13.95 -19.51 13.47
CA ARG A 261 15.36 -19.90 13.71
C ARG A 261 16.05 -18.95 14.68
N VAL A 262 16.03 -17.64 14.38
CA VAL A 262 16.69 -16.61 15.20
C VAL A 262 16.01 -16.42 16.56
N LYS A 263 14.67 -16.44 16.63
CA LYS A 263 13.95 -16.18 17.88
C LYS A 263 14.12 -17.30 18.91
N PHE A 264 14.15 -18.55 18.48
CA PHE A 264 14.27 -19.72 19.36
C PHE A 264 15.68 -20.33 19.39
N ASN A 265 16.61 -19.79 18.59
CA ASN A 265 17.96 -20.31 18.40
C ASN A 265 17.97 -21.82 18.08
N CYS A 266 17.15 -22.21 17.10
CA CYS A 266 16.95 -23.59 16.67
C CYS A 266 17.37 -23.78 15.21
N HIS A 267 17.86 -24.98 14.90
CA HIS A 267 18.09 -25.39 13.52
C HIS A 267 16.74 -25.78 12.90
N VAL A 268 16.43 -25.27 11.71
CA VAL A 268 15.21 -25.62 10.98
C VAL A 268 15.57 -25.88 9.53
N PHE A 269 15.25 -27.06 9.00
CA PHE A 269 15.68 -27.50 7.66
C PHE A 269 14.80 -28.65 7.14
N VAL A 270 14.90 -28.98 5.85
CA VAL A 270 14.30 -30.20 5.26
C VAL A 270 15.35 -31.32 5.29
N PRO A 271 15.12 -32.47 5.94
CA PRO A 271 16.02 -33.62 5.88
C PRO A 271 16.05 -34.21 4.46
N LYS A 272 17.23 -34.65 4.00
CA LYS A 272 17.39 -35.23 2.65
C LYS A 272 16.52 -36.48 2.45
N ASP A 273 16.37 -37.29 3.50
CA ASP A 273 15.64 -38.56 3.46
C ASP A 273 14.12 -38.39 3.65
N LEU A 274 13.68 -37.19 4.05
CA LEU A 274 12.28 -36.85 4.32
C LEU A 274 11.92 -35.48 3.68
N PRO A 275 11.85 -35.40 2.33
CA PRO A 275 11.65 -34.14 1.62
C PRO A 275 10.32 -33.43 1.97
N ASP A 276 9.32 -34.19 2.41
CA ASP A 276 8.01 -33.68 2.82
C ASP A 276 7.96 -33.18 4.28
N HIS A 277 9.09 -33.20 5.01
CA HIS A 277 9.13 -32.86 6.44
C HIS A 277 10.03 -31.67 6.71
N ILE A 278 9.55 -30.74 7.55
CA ILE A 278 10.39 -29.71 8.15
C ILE A 278 10.86 -30.24 9.50
N CYS A 279 12.17 -30.45 9.63
CA CYS A 279 12.81 -30.77 10.90
C CYS A 279 13.13 -29.48 11.65
N ALA A 280 12.86 -29.49 12.96
CA ALA A 280 13.35 -28.47 13.89
C ALA A 280 14.09 -29.17 15.04
N VAL A 281 15.25 -28.64 15.39
CA VAL A 281 16.15 -29.21 16.41
C VAL A 281 16.52 -28.13 17.42
N GLY A 282 16.38 -28.44 18.72
CA GLY A 282 16.59 -27.50 19.82
C GLY A 282 16.83 -28.19 21.18
N HIS A 283 16.82 -27.39 22.25
CA HIS A 283 17.12 -27.83 23.62
C HIS A 283 16.04 -27.43 24.64
N ASN A 284 14.79 -27.24 24.21
CA ASN A 284 13.72 -26.71 25.07
C ASN A 284 12.33 -27.09 24.54
N ASP A 285 11.71 -28.07 25.19
CA ASP A 285 10.32 -28.50 25.02
C ASP A 285 9.28 -27.38 24.80
N GLU A 286 9.29 -26.31 25.60
CA GLU A 286 8.32 -25.23 25.43
C GLU A 286 8.64 -24.41 24.17
N ALA A 287 9.92 -24.17 23.85
CA ALA A 287 10.29 -23.59 22.57
C ALA A 287 9.83 -24.49 21.40
N MET A 288 9.99 -25.81 21.50
CA MET A 288 9.52 -26.76 20.48
C MET A 288 8.00 -26.71 20.31
N ARG A 289 7.21 -26.67 21.41
CA ARG A 289 5.76 -26.47 21.34
C ARG A 289 5.37 -25.15 20.66
N GLN A 290 6.12 -24.07 20.91
CA GLN A 290 5.90 -22.77 20.25
C GLN A 290 6.31 -22.78 18.77
N ILE A 291 7.36 -23.52 18.40
CA ILE A 291 7.77 -23.76 17.01
C ILE A 291 6.69 -24.54 16.26
N VAL A 292 6.19 -25.66 16.81
CA VAL A 292 5.07 -26.44 16.22
C VAL A 292 3.85 -25.55 15.97
N ARG A 293 3.45 -24.73 16.96
CA ARG A 293 2.33 -23.80 16.81
C ARG A 293 2.57 -22.81 15.66
N ARG A 294 3.76 -22.22 15.56
CA ARG A 294 4.13 -21.28 14.49
C ARG A 294 4.21 -21.93 13.12
N LEU A 295 4.72 -23.16 13.02
CA LEU A 295 4.74 -23.94 11.77
C LEU A 295 3.33 -24.28 11.31
N ARG A 296 2.44 -24.73 12.22
CA ARG A 296 1.01 -24.94 11.92
C ARG A 296 0.37 -23.67 11.38
N THR A 297 0.50 -22.54 12.09
CA THR A 297 -0.08 -21.28 11.63
C THR A 297 0.56 -20.78 10.32
N LYS A 298 1.86 -21.03 10.09
CA LYS A 298 2.53 -20.67 8.82
C LYS A 298 2.07 -21.54 7.66
N TYR A 299 1.81 -22.83 7.89
CA TYR A 299 1.14 -23.68 6.91
C TYR A 299 -0.28 -23.18 6.64
N THR A 300 -1.05 -22.83 7.67
CA THR A 300 -2.39 -22.24 7.50
C THR A 300 -2.33 -20.90 6.75
N GLU A 301 -1.36 -20.02 7.02
CA GLU A 301 -1.09 -18.77 6.26
C GLU A 301 -0.83 -19.06 4.78
N VAL A 302 -0.03 -20.07 4.47
CA VAL A 302 0.29 -20.48 3.08
C VAL A 302 -0.94 -21.05 2.38
N VAL A 303 -1.64 -22.01 3.00
CA VAL A 303 -2.88 -22.59 2.47
C VAL A 303 -3.95 -21.52 2.33
N ALA A 304 -4.09 -20.61 3.28
CA ALA A 304 -5.01 -19.48 3.16
C ALA A 304 -4.64 -18.56 1.99
N ASN A 305 -3.37 -18.18 1.84
CA ASN A 305 -2.94 -17.39 0.69
C ASN A 305 -3.22 -18.09 -0.66
N TYR A 306 -3.28 -19.42 -0.70
CA TYR A 306 -3.67 -20.18 -1.89
C TYR A 306 -5.21 -20.28 -2.06
N VAL A 307 -5.94 -20.62 -0.99
CA VAL A 307 -7.37 -20.99 -1.00
C VAL A 307 -8.33 -19.79 -0.81
N VAL A 308 -7.89 -18.71 -0.16
CA VAL A 308 -8.71 -17.54 0.16
C VAL A 308 -8.99 -16.69 -1.07
N LYS A 309 -8.07 -16.68 -2.07
CA LYS A 309 -8.11 -15.84 -3.29
C LYS A 309 -9.34 -16.11 -4.16
N GLY A 310 -10.48 -15.59 -3.72
CA GLY A 310 -11.79 -15.76 -4.33
C GLY A 310 -12.02 -14.76 -5.44
N LYS A 311 -12.17 -15.26 -6.68
CA LYS A 311 -12.67 -14.48 -7.83
C LYS A 311 -14.09 -14.95 -8.15
N LEU A 312 -15.07 -14.06 -8.06
CA LEU A 312 -16.45 -14.34 -8.43
C LEU A 312 -17.01 -13.16 -9.24
N TYR A 313 -17.44 -13.42 -10.47
CA TYR A 313 -18.18 -12.45 -11.27
C TYR A 313 -19.61 -12.95 -11.45
N LEU A 314 -20.57 -12.07 -11.17
CA LEU A 314 -22.00 -12.35 -11.26
C LEU A 314 -22.66 -11.37 -12.22
N VAL A 315 -23.81 -11.78 -12.77
CA VAL A 315 -24.71 -10.94 -13.55
C VAL A 315 -26.01 -10.88 -12.77
N GLU A 316 -26.42 -9.68 -12.34
CA GLU A 316 -27.75 -9.50 -11.75
C GLU A 316 -28.80 -9.64 -12.87
N PRO A 317 -29.83 -10.49 -12.70
CA PRO A 317 -30.85 -10.65 -13.72
C PRO A 317 -31.67 -9.35 -13.83
N PRO A 318 -31.76 -8.71 -15.02
CA PRO A 318 -32.56 -7.50 -15.18
C PRO A 318 -34.06 -7.78 -15.00
N THR A 319 -34.80 -6.78 -14.53
CA THR A 319 -36.27 -6.81 -14.46
C THR A 319 -36.86 -7.06 -15.85
N ALA A 320 -36.36 -6.34 -16.87
CA ALA A 320 -36.77 -6.48 -18.27
C ALA A 320 -35.62 -6.97 -19.15
N MET A 321 -35.57 -8.28 -19.43
CA MET A 321 -34.52 -8.87 -20.23
C MET A 321 -34.64 -8.55 -21.73
N LYS A 322 -33.48 -8.41 -22.39
CA LYS A 322 -33.36 -8.18 -23.84
C LYS A 322 -32.58 -9.31 -24.50
N SER A 323 -32.77 -9.48 -25.80
CA SER A 323 -32.25 -10.63 -26.56
C SER A 323 -30.72 -10.74 -26.69
N LYS A 324 -29.92 -9.70 -26.39
CA LYS A 324 -28.48 -9.66 -26.71
C LYS A 324 -27.63 -8.97 -25.64
N ILE A 325 -26.47 -9.53 -25.32
CA ILE A 325 -25.42 -8.85 -24.56
C ILE A 325 -24.24 -8.56 -25.49
N VAL A 326 -23.94 -7.29 -25.71
CA VAL A 326 -22.85 -6.84 -26.60
C VAL A 326 -21.68 -6.34 -25.74
N VAL A 327 -20.48 -6.86 -25.97
CA VAL A 327 -19.27 -6.35 -25.33
C VAL A 327 -18.61 -5.32 -26.25
N LYS A 328 -18.81 -4.03 -25.97
CA LYS A 328 -18.23 -2.94 -26.76
C LYS A 328 -16.75 -2.77 -26.39
N LYS A 329 -15.86 -2.89 -27.38
CA LYS A 329 -14.41 -2.61 -27.26
C LYS A 329 -14.13 -1.16 -27.65
N ASP A 330 -13.64 -0.34 -26.73
CA ASP A 330 -13.22 1.05 -26.98
C ASP A 330 -11.80 1.27 -26.40
N ALA A 331 -10.84 1.64 -27.26
CA ALA A 331 -9.45 2.06 -27.00
C ALA A 331 -8.51 1.15 -26.17
N ARG A 332 -9.03 0.37 -25.21
CA ARG A 332 -8.39 -0.67 -24.37
C ARG A 332 -9.39 -1.38 -23.43
N LEU A 333 -10.65 -0.93 -23.36
CA LEU A 333 -11.66 -1.44 -22.44
C LEU A 333 -12.75 -2.23 -23.19
N ALA A 334 -13.21 -3.33 -22.62
CA ALA A 334 -14.35 -4.10 -23.13
C ALA A 334 -15.51 -4.07 -22.13
N LYS A 335 -16.58 -3.33 -22.43
CA LYS A 335 -17.72 -3.14 -21.53
C LYS A 335 -18.96 -3.93 -22.00
N PRO A 336 -19.56 -4.79 -21.15
CA PRO A 336 -20.81 -5.49 -21.48
C PRO A 336 -22.01 -4.52 -21.44
N LEU A 337 -22.90 -4.63 -22.42
CA LEU A 337 -24.11 -3.81 -22.56
C LEU A 337 -25.31 -4.67 -22.97
N LEU A 338 -26.42 -4.56 -22.25
CA LEU A 338 -27.68 -5.22 -22.60
C LEU A 338 -28.41 -4.47 -23.73
N ARG A 339 -28.63 -5.16 -24.85
CA ARG A 339 -29.13 -4.62 -26.12
C ARG A 339 -30.12 -5.58 -26.79
N GLY A 340 -30.68 -5.18 -27.93
CA GLY A 340 -31.69 -5.95 -28.65
C GLY A 340 -33.11 -5.65 -28.18
N THR A 341 -34.06 -6.40 -28.75
CA THR A 341 -35.48 -6.36 -28.39
C THR A 341 -35.71 -6.93 -26.99
N PRO A 342 -36.73 -6.47 -26.24
CA PRO A 342 -37.24 -7.20 -25.07
C PRO A 342 -37.66 -8.62 -25.45
N LEU A 343 -37.57 -9.56 -24.51
CA LEU A 343 -38.15 -10.91 -24.70
C LEU A 343 -39.66 -10.82 -25.00
N GLN A 344 -40.20 -11.80 -25.73
CA GLN A 344 -41.59 -11.85 -26.17
C GLN A 344 -42.20 -13.25 -25.98
N GLY A 345 -43.52 -13.31 -25.84
CA GLY A 345 -44.26 -14.57 -25.66
C GLY A 345 -43.75 -15.42 -24.49
N SER A 346 -43.68 -16.74 -24.69
CA SER A 346 -43.30 -17.70 -23.64
C SER A 346 -41.92 -17.48 -23.00
N GLU A 347 -41.00 -16.77 -23.67
CA GLU A 347 -39.70 -16.42 -23.07
C GLU A 347 -39.82 -15.29 -22.05
N ALA A 348 -40.74 -14.34 -22.26
CA ALA A 348 -41.04 -13.26 -21.33
C ALA A 348 -41.82 -13.78 -20.12
N GLU A 349 -42.78 -14.69 -20.32
CA GLU A 349 -43.56 -15.33 -19.26
C GLU A 349 -42.69 -16.16 -18.30
N ARG A 350 -41.69 -16.88 -18.84
CA ARG A 350 -40.73 -17.68 -18.05
C ARG A 350 -39.58 -16.85 -17.46
N TRP A 351 -39.46 -15.57 -17.82
CA TRP A 351 -38.34 -14.75 -17.36
C TRP A 351 -38.34 -14.52 -15.83
N PRO A 352 -39.45 -14.22 -15.13
CA PRO A 352 -39.45 -14.02 -13.68
C PRO A 352 -38.94 -15.24 -12.89
N ASP A 353 -39.42 -16.45 -13.23
CA ASP A 353 -38.98 -17.69 -12.57
C ASP A 353 -37.49 -17.95 -12.81
N ARG A 354 -37.04 -17.73 -14.05
CA ARG A 354 -35.62 -17.83 -14.42
C ARG A 354 -34.77 -16.80 -13.69
N ALA A 355 -35.21 -15.55 -13.60
CA ALA A 355 -34.54 -14.48 -12.88
C ALA A 355 -34.43 -14.81 -11.37
N SER A 356 -35.50 -15.33 -10.76
CA SER A 356 -35.50 -15.81 -9.37
C SER A 356 -34.49 -16.94 -9.15
N LEU A 357 -34.46 -17.95 -10.03
CA LEU A 357 -33.47 -19.04 -9.97
C LEU A 357 -32.03 -18.54 -10.16
N ILE A 358 -31.81 -17.59 -11.06
CA ILE A 358 -30.51 -16.92 -11.27
C ILE A 358 -30.08 -16.18 -9.99
N GLN A 359 -30.99 -15.40 -9.40
CA GLN A 359 -30.71 -14.62 -8.21
C GLN A 359 -30.43 -15.52 -6.99
N SER A 360 -31.18 -16.61 -6.83
CA SER A 360 -30.93 -17.63 -5.80
C SER A 360 -29.56 -18.29 -5.95
N LYS A 361 -29.20 -18.76 -7.17
CA LYS A 361 -27.86 -19.32 -7.45
C LYS A 361 -26.75 -18.27 -7.24
N ASN A 362 -26.97 -17.01 -7.61
CA ASN A 362 -26.03 -15.91 -7.38
C ASN A 362 -25.83 -15.65 -5.87
N ASN A 363 -26.93 -15.60 -5.10
CA ASN A 363 -26.91 -15.35 -3.66
C ASN A 363 -26.14 -16.44 -2.90
N ALA A 364 -26.39 -17.72 -3.21
CA ALA A 364 -25.67 -18.84 -2.60
C ALA A 364 -24.15 -18.78 -2.87
N ARG A 365 -23.75 -18.46 -4.12
CA ARG A 365 -22.34 -18.29 -4.51
C ARG A 365 -21.69 -17.09 -3.81
N LEU A 366 -22.40 -15.97 -3.72
CA LEU A 366 -21.97 -14.75 -3.06
C LEU A 366 -21.69 -15.01 -1.57
N LEU A 367 -22.67 -15.56 -0.85
CA LEU A 367 -22.56 -15.88 0.58
C LEU A 367 -21.40 -16.84 0.85
N SER A 368 -21.34 -17.95 0.11
CA SER A 368 -20.29 -18.96 0.27
C SER A 368 -18.88 -18.42 0.02
N MET A 369 -18.71 -17.57 -1.01
CA MET A 369 -17.43 -16.96 -1.34
C MET A 369 -16.96 -15.98 -0.26
N VAL A 370 -17.86 -15.11 0.22
CA VAL A 370 -17.54 -14.14 1.29
C VAL A 370 -17.21 -14.87 2.59
N GLU A 371 -18.06 -15.80 3.02
CA GLU A 371 -17.85 -16.55 4.26
C GLU A 371 -16.54 -17.37 4.23
N LYS A 372 -16.23 -18.05 3.12
CA LYS A 372 -14.97 -18.76 2.93
C LYS A 372 -13.76 -17.82 2.99
N CYS A 373 -13.86 -16.64 2.39
CA CYS A 373 -12.79 -15.65 2.42
C CYS A 373 -12.54 -15.12 3.83
N LEU A 374 -13.59 -14.76 4.58
CA LEU A 374 -13.44 -14.26 5.96
C LEU A 374 -12.82 -15.32 6.87
N LYS A 375 -13.25 -16.60 6.77
CA LYS A 375 -12.65 -17.70 7.55
C LYS A 375 -11.14 -17.85 7.36
N GLY A 376 -10.63 -17.58 6.16
CA GLY A 376 -9.18 -17.69 5.90
C GLY A 376 -8.40 -16.37 6.00
N VAL A 377 -9.04 -15.20 5.99
CA VAL A 377 -8.30 -13.92 6.04
C VAL A 377 -7.54 -13.74 7.35
N VAL A 378 -8.03 -14.31 8.46
CA VAL A 378 -7.45 -14.21 9.83
C VAL A 378 -5.95 -14.59 9.92
N VAL A 379 -5.43 -15.41 9.00
CA VAL A 379 -3.99 -15.77 8.95
C VAL A 379 -3.19 -15.07 7.85
N VAL A 380 -3.85 -14.30 6.97
CA VAL A 380 -3.19 -13.51 5.92
C VAL A 380 -2.41 -12.38 6.58
N ARG A 381 -1.22 -12.04 6.06
CA ARG A 381 -0.34 -11.02 6.64
C ARG A 381 -0.14 -9.84 5.69
N GLY A 382 0.02 -8.65 6.25
CA GLY A 382 0.15 -7.40 5.50
C GLY A 382 -1.01 -6.45 5.80
N HIS A 383 -1.04 -5.30 5.11
CA HIS A 383 -2.10 -4.32 5.32
C HIS A 383 -3.31 -4.70 4.49
N LEU A 384 -4.40 -5.10 5.15
CA LEU A 384 -5.63 -5.50 4.48
C LEU A 384 -6.64 -4.36 4.48
N ARG A 385 -7.46 -4.26 3.42
CA ARG A 385 -8.55 -3.28 3.31
C ARG A 385 -9.72 -3.87 2.55
N MET A 386 -10.92 -3.76 3.11
CA MET A 386 -12.18 -4.11 2.45
C MET A 386 -12.93 -2.85 2.01
N ARG A 387 -13.46 -2.85 0.78
CA ARG A 387 -14.27 -1.78 0.19
C ARG A 387 -15.31 -2.37 -0.78
N VAL A 388 -16.50 -1.77 -0.87
CA VAL A 388 -17.39 -1.94 -2.03
C VAL A 388 -17.23 -0.73 -2.93
N ASN A 389 -16.74 -0.94 -4.14
CA ASN A 389 -16.63 0.11 -5.13
C ASN A 389 -17.83 0.07 -6.08
N LEU A 390 -18.26 1.22 -6.61
CA LEU A 390 -19.32 1.34 -7.62
C LEU A 390 -18.81 2.14 -8.83
N GLY A 391 -19.15 1.68 -10.04
CA GLY A 391 -18.56 2.19 -11.27
C GLY A 391 -19.05 1.45 -12.52
N SER A 392 -18.12 1.22 -13.45
CA SER A 392 -18.33 0.39 -14.64
C SER A 392 -17.48 -0.88 -14.55
N PHE A 393 -18.07 -2.05 -14.78
CA PHE A 393 -17.31 -3.29 -14.93
C PHE A 393 -16.77 -3.41 -16.36
N VAL A 394 -15.49 -3.78 -16.49
CA VAL A 394 -14.82 -4.03 -17.78
C VAL A 394 -14.13 -5.38 -17.77
N LEU A 395 -14.10 -6.02 -18.94
CA LEU A 395 -13.40 -7.27 -19.19
C LEU A 395 -12.03 -6.96 -19.80
N ASP A 396 -10.98 -7.56 -19.25
CA ASP A 396 -9.60 -7.45 -19.76
C ASP A 396 -9.20 -8.72 -20.54
N GLN A 397 -9.70 -9.90 -20.14
CA GLN A 397 -9.51 -11.18 -20.84
C GLN A 397 -10.82 -11.98 -20.80
N TYR A 398 -11.32 -12.44 -21.95
CA TYR A 398 -12.60 -13.15 -22.05
C TYR A 398 -12.70 -13.99 -23.34
N ARG A 399 -13.52 -15.06 -23.30
CA ARG A 399 -13.88 -15.87 -24.49
C ARG A 399 -14.85 -15.09 -25.37
N ILE A 400 -14.62 -15.01 -26.68
CA ILE A 400 -15.56 -14.42 -27.65
C ILE A 400 -16.85 -15.26 -27.79
N PRO A 401 -17.95 -14.73 -28.35
CA PRO A 401 -19.16 -15.52 -28.56
C PRO A 401 -18.93 -16.69 -29.53
N ALA A 402 -19.74 -17.73 -29.39
CA ALA A 402 -19.81 -18.84 -30.33
C ALA A 402 -20.39 -18.41 -31.69
N ASP A 403 -20.13 -19.21 -32.72
CA ASP A 403 -20.62 -19.03 -34.09
C ASP A 403 -20.28 -17.65 -34.72
N ASP A 404 -19.17 -17.03 -34.30
CA ASP A 404 -18.72 -15.68 -34.69
C ASP A 404 -19.79 -14.58 -34.53
N LYS A 405 -20.77 -14.78 -33.64
CA LYS A 405 -21.82 -13.80 -33.37
C LYS A 405 -21.23 -12.53 -32.74
N PRO A 406 -21.71 -11.32 -33.09
CA PRO A 406 -21.24 -10.08 -32.48
C PRO A 406 -21.86 -9.81 -31.09
N TYR A 407 -22.53 -10.79 -30.49
CA TYR A 407 -23.22 -10.70 -29.20
C TYR A 407 -23.32 -12.07 -28.54
N TYR A 408 -23.41 -12.08 -27.21
CA TYR A 408 -23.72 -13.26 -26.42
C TYR A 408 -25.23 -13.35 -26.16
N VAL A 409 -25.73 -14.58 -26.00
CA VAL A 409 -26.97 -14.82 -25.25
C VAL A 409 -26.68 -14.82 -23.73
N LEU A 410 -27.71 -14.73 -22.89
CA LEU A 410 -27.52 -14.58 -21.43
C LEU A 410 -26.68 -15.71 -20.82
N GLU A 411 -27.01 -16.96 -21.11
CA GLU A 411 -26.34 -18.09 -20.45
C GLU A 411 -24.90 -18.24 -20.90
N GLU A 412 -24.64 -18.04 -22.19
CA GLU A 412 -23.29 -18.00 -22.75
C GLU A 412 -22.45 -16.88 -22.12
N PHE A 413 -23.03 -15.70 -21.88
CA PHE A 413 -22.36 -14.61 -21.17
C PHE A 413 -22.10 -14.95 -19.69
N ARG A 414 -23.05 -15.63 -19.02
CA ARG A 414 -22.91 -16.08 -17.62
C ARG A 414 -21.85 -17.18 -17.50
N GLU A 415 -21.83 -18.15 -18.41
CA GLU A 415 -20.80 -19.19 -18.51
C GLU A 415 -19.41 -18.54 -18.71
N MET A 416 -19.30 -17.62 -19.67
CA MET A 416 -18.07 -16.88 -19.95
C MET A 416 -17.59 -16.08 -18.73
N ILE A 417 -18.47 -15.35 -18.03
CA ILE A 417 -18.04 -14.51 -16.91
C ILE A 417 -17.63 -15.32 -15.67
N LEU A 418 -18.23 -16.50 -15.48
CA LEU A 418 -17.87 -17.44 -14.41
C LEU A 418 -16.56 -18.20 -14.68
N HIS A 419 -16.12 -18.27 -15.94
CA HIS A 419 -14.94 -19.02 -16.33
C HIS A 419 -13.66 -18.56 -15.60
N GLU A 420 -12.81 -19.50 -15.20
CA GLU A 420 -11.61 -19.23 -14.39
C GLU A 420 -10.62 -18.28 -15.09
N GLN A 421 -10.45 -18.40 -16.41
CA GLN A 421 -9.55 -17.58 -17.21
C GLN A 421 -10.08 -16.18 -17.54
N THR A 422 -11.39 -15.94 -17.34
CA THR A 422 -11.97 -14.61 -17.56
C THR A 422 -11.46 -13.64 -16.51
N LYS A 423 -10.94 -12.48 -16.94
CA LYS A 423 -10.45 -11.40 -16.08
C LYS A 423 -11.26 -10.15 -16.36
N GLY A 424 -11.70 -9.52 -15.29
CA GLY A 424 -12.32 -8.20 -15.34
C GLY A 424 -12.16 -7.47 -14.02
N ARG A 425 -12.54 -6.21 -14.03
CA ARG A 425 -12.36 -5.29 -12.90
C ARG A 425 -13.35 -4.15 -12.99
N LEU A 426 -13.65 -3.57 -11.84
CA LEU A 426 -14.39 -2.33 -11.76
C LEU A 426 -13.46 -1.12 -11.97
N ILE A 427 -13.89 -0.16 -12.78
CA ILE A 427 -13.23 1.13 -12.99
C ILE A 427 -14.13 2.29 -12.58
N PRO A 428 -13.57 3.46 -12.21
CA PRO A 428 -14.33 4.70 -12.17
C PRO A 428 -15.03 4.93 -13.52
N GLY A 429 -16.27 5.42 -13.48
CA GLY A 429 -17.14 5.51 -14.65
C GLY A 429 -18.59 5.20 -14.29
N LEU A 430 -19.17 5.95 -13.36
CA LEU A 430 -20.61 5.89 -13.08
C LEU A 430 -21.43 6.20 -14.34
N LYS A 431 -22.59 5.55 -14.48
CA LYS A 431 -23.44 5.61 -15.68
C LYS A 431 -24.33 6.87 -15.75
N VAL A 432 -24.15 7.83 -14.83
CA VAL A 432 -25.03 9.01 -14.60
C VAL A 432 -24.22 10.30 -14.77
N HIS A 433 -24.83 11.35 -15.30
CA HIS A 433 -24.19 12.67 -15.43
C HIS A 433 -23.92 13.29 -14.05
N LYS A 434 -22.78 14.00 -13.89
CA LYS A 434 -22.31 14.52 -12.59
C LYS A 434 -23.35 15.36 -11.82
N ASP A 435 -24.07 16.24 -12.51
CA ASP A 435 -25.00 17.19 -11.87
C ASP A 435 -26.27 16.46 -11.39
N GLU A 436 -26.73 15.48 -12.18
CA GLU A 436 -27.84 14.61 -11.83
C GLU A 436 -27.47 13.67 -10.66
N LEU A 437 -26.26 13.10 -10.69
CA LEU A 437 -25.71 12.28 -9.62
C LEU A 437 -25.71 13.02 -8.28
N LEU A 438 -25.18 14.25 -8.26
CA LEU A 438 -25.12 15.08 -7.06
C LEU A 438 -26.52 15.51 -6.60
N ALA A 439 -27.39 15.95 -7.52
CA ALA A 439 -28.76 16.33 -7.19
C ALA A 439 -29.55 15.17 -6.54
N ARG A 440 -29.45 13.95 -7.09
CA ARG A 440 -30.04 12.74 -6.49
C ARG A 440 -29.49 12.48 -5.09
N CYS A 441 -28.18 12.62 -4.88
CA CYS A 441 -27.56 12.43 -3.57
C CYS A 441 -28.04 13.47 -2.54
N TYR A 442 -28.18 14.75 -2.94
CA TYR A 442 -28.71 15.80 -2.07
C TYR A 442 -30.19 15.59 -1.69
N GLN A 443 -30.96 14.93 -2.55
CA GLN A 443 -32.37 14.58 -2.31
C GLN A 443 -32.56 13.25 -1.56
N ALA A 444 -31.54 12.40 -1.48
CA ALA A 444 -31.63 11.04 -0.90
C ALA A 444 -31.62 11.01 0.65
N THR A 445 -32.31 11.94 1.33
CA THR A 445 -32.38 12.06 2.80
C THR A 445 -33.07 10.88 3.52
N HIS A 446 -33.71 9.99 2.76
CA HIS A 446 -34.22 8.72 3.23
C HIS A 446 -33.09 7.67 3.43
N LEU A 447 -32.02 7.74 2.63
CA LEU A 447 -30.90 6.79 2.62
C LEU A 447 -29.60 7.39 3.19
N LEU A 448 -29.34 8.68 2.96
CA LEU A 448 -28.11 9.37 3.31
C LEU A 448 -28.32 10.36 4.46
N GLN A 449 -27.31 10.50 5.31
CA GLN A 449 -27.19 11.55 6.31
C GLN A 449 -25.79 12.20 6.26
N PRO A 450 -25.62 13.45 6.71
CA PRO A 450 -24.33 14.13 6.67
C PRO A 450 -23.23 13.37 7.43
N TYR A 451 -22.00 13.38 6.91
CA TYR A 451 -20.87 12.68 7.53
C TYR A 451 -20.39 13.39 8.81
N LEU A 452 -20.30 14.72 8.80
CA LEU A 452 -20.04 15.54 9.98
C LEU A 452 -21.37 15.99 10.59
N SER A 453 -21.52 15.86 11.91
CA SER A 453 -22.73 16.29 12.63
C SER A 453 -22.98 17.80 12.61
N THR A 454 -22.00 18.60 12.16
CA THR A 454 -22.09 20.05 11.98
C THR A 454 -22.71 20.46 10.64
N ALA A 455 -22.75 19.56 9.66
CA ALA A 455 -23.36 19.83 8.36
C ALA A 455 -24.89 19.69 8.46
N GLN A 456 -25.61 20.77 8.13
CA GLN A 456 -27.08 20.81 8.24
C GLN A 456 -27.78 20.15 7.04
N THR A 457 -27.13 20.08 5.88
CA THR A 457 -27.70 19.51 4.65
C THR A 457 -26.74 18.51 3.99
N LEU A 458 -27.27 17.68 3.09
CA LEU A 458 -26.45 16.80 2.24
C LEU A 458 -25.65 17.57 1.17
N SER A 459 -26.04 18.81 0.86
CA SER A 459 -25.34 19.70 -0.08
C SER A 459 -24.16 20.44 0.56
N SER A 460 -24.11 20.59 1.89
CA SER A 460 -23.02 21.28 2.60
C SER A 460 -21.83 20.36 2.94
N ALA A 461 -21.58 19.31 2.17
CA ALA A 461 -20.51 18.36 2.42
C ALA A 461 -19.16 18.89 1.89
N GLU A 462 -18.21 19.19 2.78
CA GLU A 462 -16.87 19.63 2.37
C GLU A 462 -16.10 18.49 1.65
N PRO A 463 -15.48 18.76 0.48
CA PRO A 463 -14.63 17.76 -0.18
C PRO A 463 -13.32 17.49 0.57
N ALA A 464 -12.95 16.22 0.66
CA ALA A 464 -11.61 15.75 1.02
C ALA A 464 -10.75 15.59 -0.24
N PHE A 465 -9.44 15.81 -0.13
CA PHE A 465 -8.50 15.76 -1.26
C PHE A 465 -7.36 14.79 -1.02
N SER A 466 -7.00 14.02 -2.05
CA SER A 466 -5.80 13.20 -2.08
C SER A 466 -5.25 13.10 -3.51
N VAL A 467 -4.02 12.62 -3.66
CA VAL A 467 -3.34 12.50 -4.94
C VAL A 467 -2.50 11.23 -5.01
N ASN A 468 -2.58 10.55 -6.15
CA ASN A 468 -1.74 9.40 -6.48
C ASN A 468 -0.76 9.77 -7.58
N PHE A 469 0.54 9.59 -7.33
CA PHE A 469 1.61 9.72 -8.31
C PHE A 469 2.09 8.35 -8.78
N GLU A 470 2.33 8.18 -10.08
CA GLU A 470 3.02 7.01 -10.63
C GLU A 470 4.34 7.40 -11.28
N PHE A 471 5.42 6.73 -10.88
CA PHE A 471 6.76 6.91 -11.42
C PHE A 471 7.15 5.70 -12.29
N LEU A 472 7.96 5.96 -13.33
CA LEU A 472 8.59 4.90 -14.12
C LEU A 472 9.91 4.50 -13.47
N GLY A 473 9.98 3.28 -12.94
CA GLY A 473 11.23 2.72 -12.43
C GLY A 473 12.09 2.08 -13.53
N GLN A 474 13.36 1.85 -13.19
CA GLN A 474 14.22 0.94 -13.94
C GLN A 474 13.53 -0.44 -14.00
N SER A 475 13.53 -1.10 -15.16
CA SER A 475 12.81 -2.36 -15.47
C SER A 475 11.27 -2.36 -15.45
N ASN A 476 10.61 -1.22 -15.72
CA ASN A 476 9.14 -1.09 -15.75
C ASN A 476 8.42 -1.42 -14.42
N SER A 477 9.15 -1.61 -13.32
CA SER A 477 8.51 -1.53 -12.00
C SER A 477 8.00 -0.11 -11.83
N MET A 478 6.69 0.09 -11.90
CA MET A 478 6.11 1.35 -11.46
C MET A 478 6.43 1.54 -9.97
N LEU A 479 6.31 2.76 -9.49
CA LEU A 479 6.27 3.08 -8.07
C LEU A 479 5.08 4.01 -7.86
N ARG A 480 4.32 3.83 -6.77
CA ARG A 480 3.19 4.72 -6.47
C ARG A 480 3.42 5.46 -5.15
N LEU A 481 3.21 6.77 -5.17
CA LEU A 481 3.17 7.61 -3.98
C LEU A 481 1.76 8.18 -3.83
N GLU A 482 1.14 7.85 -2.72
CA GLU A 482 -0.13 8.39 -2.27
C GLU A 482 0.13 9.55 -1.29
N ALA A 483 -0.58 10.67 -1.45
CA ALA A 483 -0.58 11.75 -0.47
C ALA A 483 -2.01 12.26 -0.20
N GLU A 484 -2.34 12.42 1.07
CA GLU A 484 -3.64 12.93 1.54
C GLU A 484 -3.49 14.33 2.10
N PHE A 485 -4.48 15.19 1.85
CA PHE A 485 -4.49 16.57 2.33
C PHE A 485 -5.63 16.80 3.32
N ALA A 486 -5.33 17.43 4.44
CA ALA A 486 -6.33 17.90 5.40
C ALA A 486 -6.00 19.31 5.87
N ARG A 487 -7.02 19.97 6.44
CA ARG A 487 -6.91 21.32 7.00
C ARG A 487 -6.93 21.21 8.52
N SER A 488 -5.88 21.69 9.17
CA SER A 488 -5.82 21.77 10.64
C SER A 488 -6.89 22.72 11.18
N LEU A 489 -7.41 22.44 12.38
CA LEU A 489 -8.40 23.33 13.01
C LEU A 489 -7.81 24.74 13.19
N GLY A 490 -8.47 25.75 12.61
CA GLY A 490 -8.00 27.14 12.59
C GLY A 490 -7.04 27.50 11.44
N ALA A 491 -6.58 26.54 10.64
CA ALA A 491 -5.76 26.82 9.45
C ALA A 491 -6.62 27.23 8.25
N SER A 492 -6.09 28.15 7.44
CA SER A 492 -6.61 28.51 6.11
C SER A 492 -6.10 27.59 5.00
N GLU A 493 -4.92 26.99 5.18
CA GLU A 493 -4.25 26.16 4.17
C GLU A 493 -4.43 24.65 4.44
N TYR A 494 -4.42 23.87 3.35
CA TYR A 494 -4.39 22.41 3.40
C TYR A 494 -2.95 21.92 3.41
N GLU A 495 -2.62 21.04 4.35
CA GLU A 495 -1.32 20.40 4.46
C GLU A 495 -1.41 18.93 4.09
N ALA A 496 -0.33 18.39 3.52
CA ALA A 496 -0.23 16.96 3.23
C ALA A 496 0.07 16.20 4.53
N THR A 497 -0.98 15.67 5.16
CA THR A 497 -0.93 14.99 6.46
C THR A 497 -0.34 13.59 6.38
N GLN A 498 -0.56 12.89 5.26
CA GLN A 498 -0.08 11.53 5.06
C GLN A 498 0.58 11.36 3.70
N ARG A 499 1.65 10.55 3.67
CA ARG A 499 2.40 10.16 2.47
C ARG A 499 2.72 8.67 2.55
N ARG A 500 2.32 7.87 1.57
CA ARG A 500 2.47 6.40 1.59
C ARG A 500 3.09 5.92 0.28
N TRP A 501 4.14 5.11 0.36
CA TRP A 501 4.76 4.48 -0.81
C TRP A 501 4.22 3.06 -1.01
N LEU A 502 3.54 2.85 -2.14
CA LEU A 502 2.88 1.60 -2.51
C LEU A 502 3.71 0.86 -3.57
N LYS A 503 3.82 -0.46 -3.41
CA LYS A 503 4.27 -1.34 -4.50
C LYS A 503 3.11 -1.49 -5.49
N PRO A 504 3.31 -1.24 -6.80
CA PRO A 504 2.25 -1.49 -7.75
C PRO A 504 2.00 -3.00 -7.89
N ARG A 505 0.75 -3.32 -8.23
CA ARG A 505 0.42 -4.64 -8.76
C ARG A 505 1.08 -4.74 -10.14
N GLN A 506 1.89 -5.78 -10.35
CA GLN A 506 2.36 -6.12 -11.69
C GLN A 506 1.23 -6.83 -12.42
N ASP A 507 0.50 -6.09 -13.26
CA ASP A 507 -0.47 -6.71 -14.15
C ASP A 507 0.26 -7.50 -15.24
N GLY A 508 -0.18 -8.74 -15.47
CA GLY A 508 0.17 -9.50 -16.67
C GLY A 508 1.41 -10.41 -16.61
N GLN A 509 2.12 -10.53 -15.49
CA GLN A 509 3.16 -11.57 -15.33
C GLN A 509 2.92 -12.50 -14.14
N SER A 510 3.41 -13.73 -14.29
CA SER A 510 3.09 -14.90 -13.49
C SER A 510 3.75 -14.89 -12.11
N SER A 511 3.02 -14.47 -11.08
CA SER A 511 2.65 -15.34 -9.95
C SER A 511 1.75 -14.62 -8.94
N ASP A 512 0.70 -15.29 -8.49
CA ASP A 512 0.11 -15.19 -7.14
C ASP A 512 -0.49 -13.86 -6.60
N LYS A 513 -0.41 -12.71 -7.30
CA LYS A 513 -0.87 -11.39 -6.76
C LYS A 513 -2.38 -11.05 -6.90
N ARG A 514 -3.27 -12.04 -6.99
CA ARG A 514 -4.73 -11.81 -6.95
C ARG A 514 -5.15 -11.27 -5.57
N PRO A 515 -6.18 -10.41 -5.47
CA PRO A 515 -6.66 -9.94 -4.16
C PRO A 515 -7.27 -11.12 -3.39
N PRO A 516 -7.20 -11.13 -2.04
CA PRO A 516 -7.93 -12.10 -1.22
C PRO A 516 -9.39 -12.28 -1.63
N LEU A 517 -10.15 -11.19 -1.86
CA LEU A 517 -11.52 -11.26 -2.38
C LEU A 517 -11.69 -10.31 -3.55
N GLN A 518 -12.26 -10.79 -4.65
CA GLN A 518 -12.85 -9.97 -5.70
C GLN A 518 -14.21 -10.56 -6.09
N VAL A 519 -15.29 -9.95 -5.60
CA VAL A 519 -16.65 -10.25 -6.03
C VAL A 519 -17.19 -9.05 -6.80
N ALA A 520 -17.41 -9.20 -8.10
CA ALA A 520 -18.00 -8.15 -8.94
C ALA A 520 -19.38 -8.57 -9.47
N VAL A 521 -20.32 -7.62 -9.48
CA VAL A 521 -21.68 -7.81 -9.99
C VAL A 521 -21.91 -6.82 -11.13
N VAL A 522 -22.16 -7.36 -12.32
CA VAL A 522 -22.62 -6.62 -13.48
C VAL A 522 -24.12 -6.44 -13.36
N ASP A 523 -24.58 -5.20 -13.28
CA ASP A 523 -26.00 -4.85 -13.18
C ASP A 523 -26.37 -3.94 -14.35
N PHE A 524 -27.24 -4.42 -15.25
CA PHE A 524 -27.62 -3.67 -16.43
C PHE A 524 -28.64 -2.55 -16.16
N GLU A 525 -29.27 -2.53 -14.98
CA GLU A 525 -30.27 -1.54 -14.57
C GLU A 525 -29.76 -0.53 -13.54
N ARG A 526 -28.70 -0.88 -12.80
CA ARG A 526 -28.05 -0.05 -11.77
C ARG A 526 -26.59 0.26 -12.16
N SER A 527 -25.82 0.85 -11.25
CA SER A 527 -24.36 0.88 -11.40
C SER A 527 -23.73 -0.47 -11.03
N ASP A 528 -22.67 -0.85 -11.74
CA ASP A 528 -21.93 -2.09 -11.45
C ASP A 528 -21.17 -1.91 -10.14
N TRP A 529 -21.01 -2.97 -9.35
CA TRP A 529 -20.34 -2.89 -8.05
C TRP A 529 -19.38 -4.06 -7.80
N GLN A 530 -18.36 -3.82 -6.97
CA GLN A 530 -17.35 -4.82 -6.61
C GLN A 530 -17.02 -4.74 -5.12
N LEU A 531 -17.34 -5.80 -4.37
CA LEU A 531 -16.79 -6.05 -3.04
C LEU A 531 -15.38 -6.62 -3.20
N GLU A 532 -14.38 -5.92 -2.69
CA GLU A 532 -12.98 -6.32 -2.77
C GLU A 532 -12.29 -6.22 -1.41
N LEU A 533 -11.53 -7.27 -1.07
CA LEU A 533 -10.59 -7.30 0.04
C LEU A 533 -9.19 -7.31 -0.57
N LYS A 534 -8.45 -6.21 -0.41
CA LYS A 534 -7.10 -6.02 -0.96
C LYS A 534 -6.04 -6.29 0.10
N SER A 535 -4.90 -6.79 -0.35
CA SER A 535 -3.63 -6.66 0.37
C SER A 535 -2.83 -5.50 -0.24
N LEU A 536 -2.47 -4.54 0.60
CA LEU A 536 -1.70 -3.35 0.25
C LEU A 536 -0.23 -3.58 0.59
N GLU A 537 0.61 -3.74 -0.43
CA GLU A 537 2.06 -3.84 -0.27
C GLU A 537 2.66 -2.43 -0.20
N PHE A 538 3.25 -2.07 0.94
CA PHE A 538 4.00 -0.82 1.10
C PHE A 538 5.51 -1.02 0.89
N TYR A 539 6.20 0.00 0.40
CA TYR A 539 7.66 0.09 0.49
C TYR A 539 8.06 0.69 1.83
N GLN A 540 9.11 0.16 2.46
CA GLN A 540 9.75 0.84 3.58
C GLN A 540 10.40 2.12 3.06
N ALA A 541 10.23 3.25 3.76
CA ALA A 541 10.80 4.53 3.33
C ALA A 541 12.33 4.47 3.12
N SER A 542 13.04 3.65 3.90
CA SER A 542 14.48 3.37 3.75
C SER A 542 14.86 2.71 2.41
N SER A 543 13.93 2.03 1.75
CA SER A 543 14.12 1.39 0.43
C SER A 543 13.83 2.32 -0.76
N ILE A 544 13.30 3.52 -0.51
CA ILE A 544 13.02 4.51 -1.56
C ILE A 544 14.25 5.42 -1.75
N ASP A 545 14.60 5.64 -3.02
CA ASP A 545 15.69 6.53 -3.41
C ASP A 545 15.58 7.93 -2.76
N ALA A 546 16.73 8.55 -2.50
CA ALA A 546 16.78 9.86 -1.85
C ALA A 546 16.04 10.94 -2.63
N ALA A 547 16.20 11.01 -3.96
CA ALA A 547 15.54 12.04 -4.77
C ALA A 547 14.01 11.86 -4.82
N LEU A 548 13.53 10.62 -4.74
CA LEU A 548 12.10 10.31 -4.66
C LEU A 548 11.52 10.64 -3.28
N ARG A 549 12.27 10.40 -2.19
CA ARG A 549 11.89 10.86 -0.85
C ARG A 549 11.85 12.39 -0.75
N ASP A 550 12.83 13.07 -1.33
CA ASP A 550 12.86 14.53 -1.38
C ASP A 550 11.70 15.07 -2.21
N PHE A 551 11.37 14.45 -3.35
CA PHE A 551 10.18 14.77 -4.14
C PHE A 551 8.89 14.73 -3.32
N ALA A 552 8.70 13.69 -2.47
CA ALA A 552 7.51 13.57 -1.65
C ALA A 552 7.30 14.77 -0.70
N ASN A 553 8.40 15.41 -0.27
CA ASN A 553 8.37 16.63 0.54
C ASN A 553 8.07 17.90 -0.27
N THR A 554 8.20 17.86 -1.60
CA THR A 554 7.83 18.99 -2.49
C THR A 554 6.34 19.08 -2.82
N ILE A 555 5.57 18.03 -2.50
CA ILE A 555 4.12 17.97 -2.75
C ILE A 555 3.41 18.97 -1.84
N LYS A 556 2.72 19.94 -2.44
CA LYS A 556 1.92 20.98 -1.76
C LYS A 556 0.55 21.11 -2.40
N PHE A 557 -0.45 21.40 -1.58
CA PHE A 557 -1.77 21.77 -2.05
C PHE A 557 -1.76 23.20 -2.64
N ARG A 558 -2.68 23.46 -3.57
CA ARG A 558 -2.97 24.75 -4.16
C ARG A 558 -4.48 24.96 -4.03
N SER A 559 -4.87 25.87 -3.13
CA SER A 559 -6.25 26.35 -3.06
C SER A 559 -6.67 26.98 -4.40
N THR A 560 -7.91 26.71 -4.81
CA THR A 560 -8.57 27.31 -5.97
C THR A 560 -9.92 27.87 -5.53
N ALA A 561 -10.43 28.90 -6.23
CA ALA A 561 -11.69 29.56 -5.87
C ALA A 561 -12.89 28.59 -5.85
N THR A 562 -12.81 27.55 -6.66
CA THR A 562 -13.83 26.51 -6.87
C THR A 562 -13.64 25.27 -6.00
N MET A 563 -12.62 25.20 -5.12
CA MET A 563 -12.23 23.93 -4.47
C MET A 563 -13.33 23.29 -3.62
N HIS A 564 -14.22 24.08 -3.03
CA HIS A 564 -15.34 23.58 -2.21
C HIS A 564 -16.47 22.94 -3.04
N ASP A 565 -16.50 23.18 -4.36
CA ASP A 565 -17.50 22.62 -5.27
C ASP A 565 -16.90 21.47 -6.09
N ILE A 566 -17.29 20.24 -5.75
CA ILE A 566 -16.90 19.03 -6.47
C ILE A 566 -17.51 18.95 -7.89
N SER A 567 -18.56 19.73 -8.19
CA SER A 567 -19.19 19.80 -9.51
C SER A 567 -18.49 20.77 -10.47
N ALA A 568 -17.71 21.71 -9.96
CA ALA A 568 -16.99 22.74 -10.73
C ALA A 568 -16.05 22.15 -11.79
N LYS A 569 -15.61 22.98 -12.76
CA LYS A 569 -14.65 22.56 -13.79
C LYS A 569 -13.38 21.99 -13.12
N PRO A 570 -12.85 20.85 -13.58
CA PRO A 570 -11.59 20.30 -13.08
C PRO A 570 -10.45 21.32 -13.15
N GLU A 571 -9.91 21.65 -11.98
CA GLU A 571 -8.71 22.49 -11.80
C GLU A 571 -7.66 21.74 -10.98
N ARG A 572 -6.39 21.94 -11.34
CA ARG A 572 -5.24 21.28 -10.71
C ARG A 572 -4.92 21.86 -9.33
N LYS A 573 -5.08 21.03 -8.30
CA LYS A 573 -4.93 21.37 -6.88
C LYS A 573 -3.56 20.98 -6.30
N VAL A 574 -2.68 20.30 -7.04
CA VAL A 574 -1.38 19.85 -6.51
C VAL A 574 -0.18 20.44 -7.26
N LYS A 575 0.74 21.05 -6.50
CA LYS A 575 2.07 21.50 -6.94
C LYS A 575 3.15 20.54 -6.44
N PHE A 576 4.16 20.28 -7.27
CA PHE A 576 5.28 19.38 -6.98
C PHE A 576 6.49 19.73 -7.88
N SER A 577 7.69 19.25 -7.52
CA SER A 577 8.89 19.51 -8.34
C SER A 577 8.86 18.79 -9.68
N GLN A 578 9.21 19.49 -10.77
CA GLN A 578 9.31 18.91 -12.11
C GLN A 578 10.52 17.96 -12.29
N SER A 579 11.45 17.93 -11.32
CA SER A 579 12.67 17.11 -11.37
C SER A 579 12.45 15.60 -11.23
N ALA A 580 11.28 15.15 -10.79
CA ALA A 580 10.99 13.72 -10.59
C ALA A 580 10.35 13.07 -11.83
N PRO A 581 10.63 11.78 -12.10
CA PRO A 581 10.11 11.03 -13.25
C PRO A 581 8.66 10.56 -13.05
N VAL A 582 7.77 11.48 -12.66
CA VAL A 582 6.32 11.25 -12.62
C VAL A 582 5.81 11.07 -14.06
N ALA A 583 5.15 9.95 -14.34
CA ALA A 583 4.57 9.64 -15.64
C ALA A 583 3.10 10.06 -15.75
N ARG A 584 2.32 9.82 -14.69
CA ARG A 584 0.98 10.39 -14.48
C ARG A 584 0.74 10.68 -13.00
N PHE A 585 -0.27 11.49 -12.75
CA PHE A 585 -0.86 11.62 -11.41
C PHE A 585 -2.37 11.77 -11.50
N ILE A 586 -3.07 11.36 -10.44
CA ILE A 586 -4.53 11.40 -10.33
C ILE A 586 -4.87 12.20 -9.08
N GLU A 587 -5.54 13.33 -9.24
CA GLU A 587 -6.10 14.09 -8.12
C GLU A 587 -7.52 13.55 -7.81
N LYS A 588 -7.77 13.19 -6.55
CA LYS A 588 -9.09 12.77 -6.07
C LYS A 588 -9.72 13.89 -5.24
N SER A 589 -10.94 14.26 -5.59
CA SER A 589 -11.80 15.13 -4.78
C SER A 589 -13.01 14.31 -4.37
N ALA A 590 -13.32 14.20 -3.07
CA ALA A 590 -14.34 13.26 -2.59
C ALA A 590 -15.23 13.86 -1.49
N ILE A 591 -16.55 13.66 -1.61
CA ILE A 591 -17.54 14.00 -0.58
C ILE A 591 -18.01 12.73 0.13
N ARG A 592 -18.36 12.85 1.42
CA ARG A 592 -18.77 11.71 2.26
C ARG A 592 -20.14 11.89 2.87
N TYR A 593 -20.85 10.78 2.97
CA TYR A 593 -22.13 10.61 3.63
C TYR A 593 -22.06 9.38 4.54
N ARG A 594 -22.87 9.37 5.60
CA ARG A 594 -23.20 8.13 6.31
C ARG A 594 -24.47 7.55 5.72
N ILE A 595 -24.58 6.23 5.63
CA ILE A 595 -25.85 5.57 5.32
C ILE A 595 -26.72 5.56 6.59
N LYS A 596 -27.95 6.07 6.46
CA LYS A 596 -28.89 6.27 7.56
C LYS A 596 -29.19 4.94 8.28
N GLY A 597 -29.13 4.98 9.61
CA GLY A 597 -29.33 3.79 10.46
C GLY A 597 -28.16 2.80 10.46
N THR A 598 -26.97 3.19 10.00
CA THR A 598 -25.76 2.34 10.00
C THR A 598 -24.49 3.15 10.25
N ASN A 599 -23.36 2.45 10.41
CA ASN A 599 -22.02 3.04 10.46
C ASN A 599 -21.34 3.16 9.07
N TYR A 600 -21.93 2.60 8.02
CA TYR A 600 -21.35 2.60 6.68
C TYR A 600 -21.21 4.03 6.13
N THR A 601 -20.03 4.32 5.61
CA THR A 601 -19.69 5.57 4.93
C THR A 601 -19.75 5.36 3.42
N LEU A 602 -20.54 6.19 2.74
CA LEU A 602 -20.55 6.33 1.29
C LEU A 602 -19.67 7.52 0.91
N GLU A 603 -18.66 7.28 0.10
CA GLU A 603 -17.80 8.28 -0.50
C GLU A 603 -18.08 8.37 -1.99
N ILE A 604 -18.35 9.59 -2.49
CA ILE A 604 -18.51 9.87 -3.92
C ILE A 604 -17.29 10.70 -4.33
N ALA A 605 -16.58 10.25 -5.37
CA ALA A 605 -15.29 10.80 -5.74
C ALA A 605 -15.20 11.13 -7.23
N ARG A 606 -14.67 12.32 -7.51
CA ARG A 606 -14.16 12.74 -8.82
C ARG A 606 -12.67 12.47 -8.88
N TYR A 607 -12.22 11.85 -9.96
CA TYR A 607 -10.82 11.53 -10.25
C TYR A 607 -10.39 12.31 -11.49
N ASP A 608 -9.45 13.24 -11.31
CA ASP A 608 -8.89 14.09 -12.36
C ASP A 608 -7.47 13.57 -12.71
N GLU A 609 -7.35 12.82 -13.81
CA GLU A 609 -6.09 12.20 -14.25
C GLU A 609 -5.29 13.12 -15.20
N TYR A 610 -4.02 13.35 -14.87
CA TYR A 610 -3.08 14.13 -15.66
C TYR A 610 -1.94 13.22 -16.13
N SER A 611 -1.85 13.02 -17.45
CA SER A 611 -0.79 12.26 -18.11
C SER A 611 0.14 13.18 -18.91
N ARG A 612 1.35 12.73 -19.25
CA ARG A 612 2.22 13.46 -20.19
C ARG A 612 1.76 13.22 -21.63
N ALA A 613 1.69 14.28 -22.44
CA ALA A 613 1.17 14.22 -23.81
C ALA A 613 1.85 13.16 -24.70
N ASN A 614 3.14 12.88 -24.46
CA ASN A 614 3.93 11.96 -25.26
C ASN A 614 3.90 10.50 -24.75
N ALA A 615 3.17 10.19 -23.67
CA ALA A 615 3.20 8.86 -23.04
C ALA A 615 2.52 7.76 -23.89
N SER A 616 1.53 8.11 -24.71
CA SER A 616 0.76 7.14 -25.52
C SER A 616 1.60 6.46 -26.62
N ALA A 617 2.69 7.11 -27.06
CA ALA A 617 3.56 6.59 -28.13
C ALA A 617 4.63 5.59 -27.65
N LEU A 618 4.87 5.48 -26.33
CA LEU A 618 6.00 4.73 -25.77
C LEU A 618 5.65 3.27 -25.48
N SER A 619 5.50 2.49 -26.54
CA SER A 619 5.68 1.04 -26.45
C SER A 619 7.18 0.70 -26.48
N SER A 620 7.63 -0.07 -25.48
CA SER A 620 8.86 -0.90 -25.47
C SER A 620 10.27 -0.27 -25.56
N LYS A 621 10.50 1.01 -25.91
CA LYS A 621 11.86 1.62 -25.88
C LYS A 621 11.88 3.05 -25.31
N LEU A 622 12.71 3.28 -24.29
CA LEU A 622 12.92 4.60 -23.67
C LEU A 622 13.92 5.46 -24.48
N PRO A 623 13.57 6.70 -24.87
CA PRO A 623 14.53 7.78 -25.10
C PRO A 623 14.88 8.43 -23.75
N GLY A 624 16.15 8.77 -23.53
CA GLY A 624 16.67 9.25 -22.25
C GLY A 624 16.30 10.69 -21.84
N ASN A 625 15.12 11.21 -22.23
CA ASN A 625 14.70 12.57 -21.86
C ASN A 625 13.18 12.70 -21.64
N TYR A 626 12.74 12.58 -20.38
CA TYR A 626 11.33 12.56 -19.94
C TYR A 626 10.65 13.95 -19.87
N ALA A 627 10.90 14.81 -20.85
CA ALA A 627 10.65 16.27 -20.75
C ALA A 627 9.38 16.80 -21.45
N GLY A 628 8.33 15.97 -21.62
CA GLY A 628 7.03 16.44 -22.13
C GLY A 628 6.14 17.03 -21.01
N PRO A 629 5.39 18.13 -21.24
CA PRO A 629 4.45 18.67 -20.25
C PRO A 629 3.29 17.68 -19.98
N PHE A 630 2.66 17.85 -18.81
CA PHE A 630 1.38 17.23 -18.51
C PHE A 630 0.25 17.88 -19.32
N THR A 631 -0.83 17.13 -19.58
CA THR A 631 -2.05 17.70 -20.16
C THR A 631 -2.56 18.86 -19.32
N THR A 632 -3.06 19.90 -19.99
CA THR A 632 -3.64 21.09 -19.33
C THR A 632 -5.04 20.79 -18.79
N GLU A 633 -5.82 20.02 -19.54
CA GLU A 633 -7.10 19.47 -19.09
C GLU A 633 -6.89 18.02 -18.62
N PRO A 634 -7.44 17.63 -17.45
CA PRO A 634 -7.39 16.25 -16.98
C PRO A 634 -8.41 15.38 -17.71
N ASN A 635 -8.15 14.09 -17.71
CA ASN A 635 -9.19 13.10 -17.96
C ASN A 635 -10.01 12.88 -16.68
N THR A 636 -11.28 13.28 -16.66
CA THR A 636 -12.12 13.28 -15.45
C THR A 636 -13.12 12.13 -15.44
N SER A 637 -13.19 11.42 -14.31
CA SER A 637 -14.16 10.35 -14.08
C SER A 637 -14.75 10.38 -12.68
N TRP A 638 -15.88 9.69 -12.51
CA TRP A 638 -16.61 9.61 -11.24
C TRP A 638 -16.78 8.17 -10.80
N GLY A 639 -16.59 7.91 -9.51
CA GLY A 639 -16.81 6.62 -8.87
C GLY A 639 -17.35 6.80 -7.45
N ALA A 640 -17.85 5.74 -6.86
CA ALA A 640 -18.22 5.73 -5.44
C ALA A 640 -17.61 4.53 -4.71
N SER A 641 -17.43 4.67 -3.40
CA SER A 641 -16.92 3.64 -2.50
C SER A 641 -17.76 3.62 -1.23
N LEU A 642 -18.20 2.43 -0.81
CA LEU A 642 -18.96 2.17 0.41
C LEU A 642 -18.12 1.29 1.34
N PHE A 643 -18.00 1.68 2.61
CA PHE A 643 -17.17 0.97 3.58
C PHE A 643 -17.61 1.19 5.02
N ASP A 644 -17.32 0.24 5.90
CA ASP A 644 -17.39 0.43 7.34
C ASP A 644 -15.98 0.75 7.90
N PRO A 645 -15.79 1.85 8.65
CA PRO A 645 -14.56 2.08 9.41
C PRO A 645 -14.19 0.94 10.37
N HIS A 646 -15.15 0.14 10.84
CA HIS A 646 -14.89 -1.05 11.64
C HIS A 646 -14.05 -2.09 10.89
N TRP A 647 -14.24 -2.25 9.56
CA TRP A 647 -13.43 -3.18 8.76
C TRP A 647 -11.96 -2.80 8.76
N ASP A 648 -11.63 -1.49 8.66
CA ASP A 648 -10.25 -1.03 8.69
C ASP A 648 -9.60 -1.26 10.08
N ASN A 649 -10.39 -1.27 11.16
CA ASN A 649 -9.90 -1.61 12.50
C ASN A 649 -9.58 -3.11 12.63
N LEU A 650 -10.51 -3.99 12.27
CA LEU A 650 -10.29 -5.45 12.28
C LEU A 650 -9.10 -5.85 11.38
N LEU A 651 -9.11 -5.35 10.14
CA LEU A 651 -8.09 -5.65 9.14
C LEU A 651 -6.74 -4.97 9.44
N GLY A 652 -6.72 -3.98 10.34
CA GLY A 652 -5.51 -3.31 10.82
C GLY A 652 -4.58 -4.21 11.64
N GLU A 653 -5.11 -5.24 12.33
CA GLU A 653 -4.30 -6.20 13.10
C GLU A 653 -3.25 -6.92 12.23
N HIS A 654 -3.57 -7.14 10.95
CA HIS A 654 -2.73 -7.89 10.01
C HIS A 654 -1.43 -7.18 9.63
N ALA A 655 -1.38 -5.85 9.77
CA ALA A 655 -0.23 -5.03 9.41
C ALA A 655 1.04 -5.39 10.19
N ASN A 656 0.89 -5.73 11.48
CA ASN A 656 1.98 -6.04 12.40
C ASN A 656 2.03 -7.53 12.78
N LEU A 657 1.25 -8.37 12.11
CA LEU A 657 1.09 -9.79 12.45
C LEU A 657 2.41 -10.55 12.24
N ALA A 658 2.99 -11.06 13.33
CA ALA A 658 4.24 -11.80 13.32
C ALA A 658 4.09 -13.18 12.66
N ILE A 659 5.17 -13.71 12.06
CA ILE A 659 5.15 -14.99 11.35
C ILE A 659 4.61 -16.10 12.27
N GLY A 660 3.61 -16.85 11.79
CA GLY A 660 2.98 -17.95 12.53
C GLY A 660 1.99 -17.51 13.62
N HIS A 661 1.34 -16.36 13.49
CA HIS A 661 0.22 -15.92 14.34
C HIS A 661 -1.01 -15.61 13.47
N ALA A 662 -2.17 -15.52 14.11
CA ALA A 662 -3.45 -15.16 13.52
C ALA A 662 -3.95 -13.85 14.16
N ALA A 663 -4.83 -13.12 13.47
CA ALA A 663 -5.60 -12.04 14.06
C ALA A 663 -6.53 -12.56 15.18
N GLN A 664 -6.96 -11.68 16.09
CA GLN A 664 -7.67 -12.06 17.32
C GLN A 664 -9.20 -11.90 17.23
N TYR A 665 -9.72 -11.24 16.20
CA TYR A 665 -11.15 -11.14 15.95
C TYR A 665 -11.76 -12.44 15.42
N ASP A 666 -13.08 -12.58 15.53
CA ASP A 666 -13.84 -13.72 15.03
C ASP A 666 -14.11 -13.57 13.51
N PRO A 667 -13.70 -14.52 12.64
CA PRO A 667 -13.87 -14.42 11.18
C PRO A 667 -15.30 -14.75 10.69
N THR A 668 -16.32 -14.27 11.39
CA THR A 668 -17.73 -14.52 11.08
C THR A 668 -18.35 -13.40 10.25
N LEU A 669 -19.44 -13.71 9.55
CA LEU A 669 -20.25 -12.70 8.85
C LEU A 669 -20.75 -11.63 9.82
N ASP A 670 -21.21 -12.02 11.02
CA ASP A 670 -21.72 -11.09 12.04
C ASP A 670 -20.68 -10.05 12.51
N SER A 671 -19.38 -10.42 12.54
CA SER A 671 -18.29 -9.50 12.92
C SER A 671 -18.00 -8.44 11.84
N PHE A 672 -18.21 -8.76 10.57
CA PHE A 672 -18.00 -7.82 9.45
C PHE A 672 -19.30 -7.13 9.00
N PHE A 673 -20.45 -7.76 9.19
CA PHE A 673 -21.76 -7.32 8.71
C PHE A 673 -22.82 -7.54 9.82
N PRO A 674 -22.75 -6.79 10.93
CA PRO A 674 -23.69 -6.96 12.04
C PRO A 674 -25.12 -6.62 11.63
N ALA A 675 -26.08 -7.44 12.04
CA ALA A 675 -27.51 -7.24 11.78
C ALA A 675 -28.07 -6.02 12.54
N ARG A 676 -29.08 -5.36 11.95
CA ARG A 676 -29.75 -4.21 12.57
C ARG A 676 -30.69 -4.64 13.70
N GLY A 677 -30.18 -4.61 14.92
CA GLY A 677 -30.96 -4.75 16.15
C GLY A 677 -30.56 -5.98 16.98
N ALA A 678 -30.58 -5.82 18.30
CA ALA A 678 -30.16 -6.86 19.25
C ALA A 678 -31.27 -7.89 19.50
N ALA A 679 -31.64 -8.66 18.48
CA ALA A 679 -32.53 -9.82 18.60
C ALA A 679 -31.69 -11.11 18.63
N GLY A 680 -31.46 -11.65 19.84
CA GLY A 680 -30.80 -12.95 20.02
C GLY A 680 -31.65 -14.06 19.40
N GLY A 681 -31.25 -14.52 18.22
CA GLY A 681 -32.04 -15.44 17.37
C GLY A 681 -32.01 -15.11 15.87
N SER A 682 -31.42 -13.97 15.48
CA SER A 682 -31.16 -13.62 14.07
C SER A 682 -30.40 -14.74 13.31
N GLU A 683 -30.74 -14.94 12.04
CA GLU A 683 -30.01 -15.81 11.13
C GLU A 683 -28.59 -15.26 10.89
N LYS A 684 -27.57 -16.13 10.94
CA LYS A 684 -26.12 -15.77 10.83
C LYS A 684 -25.69 -15.06 9.53
N SER A 685 -26.62 -14.86 8.59
CA SER A 685 -26.41 -14.14 7.34
C SER A 685 -27.31 -12.90 7.19
N GLN A 686 -28.17 -12.59 8.18
CA GLN A 686 -29.14 -11.49 8.08
C GLN A 686 -28.43 -10.14 7.84
N GLY A 687 -27.44 -9.79 8.67
CA GLY A 687 -26.71 -8.52 8.53
C GLY A 687 -25.90 -8.43 7.22
N PHE A 688 -25.45 -9.56 6.68
CA PHE A 688 -24.85 -9.63 5.35
C PHE A 688 -25.87 -9.34 4.23
N TRP A 689 -27.09 -9.87 4.32
CA TRP A 689 -28.14 -9.58 3.34
C TRP A 689 -28.67 -8.14 3.44
N GLU A 690 -28.85 -7.61 4.65
CA GLU A 690 -29.15 -6.18 4.88
C GLU A 690 -28.08 -5.27 4.27
N PHE A 691 -26.82 -5.67 4.33
CA PHE A 691 -25.71 -4.99 3.68
C PHE A 691 -25.76 -5.09 2.14
N VAL A 692 -26.03 -6.28 1.58
CA VAL A 692 -26.16 -6.47 0.12
C VAL A 692 -27.33 -5.66 -0.44
N ASP A 693 -28.47 -5.61 0.24
CA ASP A 693 -29.63 -4.83 -0.19
C ASP A 693 -29.36 -3.33 -0.12
N MET A 694 -28.63 -2.87 0.91
CA MET A 694 -28.14 -1.49 0.99
C MET A 694 -27.18 -1.18 -0.16
N VAL A 695 -26.26 -2.09 -0.54
CA VAL A 695 -25.40 -1.94 -1.72
C VAL A 695 -26.23 -1.81 -2.99
N LYS A 696 -27.28 -2.63 -3.17
CA LYS A 696 -28.21 -2.53 -4.31
C LYS A 696 -28.97 -1.20 -4.32
N GLN A 697 -29.38 -0.66 -3.16
CA GLN A 697 -30.01 0.66 -3.06
C GLN A 697 -29.06 1.78 -3.49
N VAL A 698 -27.83 1.79 -2.97
CA VAL A 698 -26.78 2.75 -3.37
C VAL A 698 -26.46 2.61 -4.86
N ALA A 699 -26.31 1.39 -5.38
CA ALA A 699 -26.09 1.14 -6.81
C ALA A 699 -27.23 1.67 -7.69
N GLY A 700 -28.47 1.67 -7.19
CA GLY A 700 -29.63 2.28 -7.84
C GLY A 700 -29.54 3.81 -7.88
N LEU A 701 -29.18 4.45 -6.76
CA LEU A 701 -28.95 5.90 -6.68
C LEU A 701 -27.87 6.35 -7.68
N MET A 702 -26.80 5.57 -7.78
CA MET A 702 -25.66 5.76 -8.68
C MET A 702 -25.91 5.28 -10.13
N GLY A 703 -27.05 4.67 -10.43
CA GLY A 703 -27.36 4.00 -11.71
C GLY A 703 -28.21 4.87 -12.66
N PRO A 704 -28.34 4.50 -13.94
CA PRO A 704 -29.10 5.27 -14.93
C PRO A 704 -30.56 5.51 -14.49
N VAL A 705 -31.21 6.56 -15.01
CA VAL A 705 -32.63 6.84 -14.72
C VAL A 705 -33.47 5.61 -15.06
N ARG A 706 -34.22 5.10 -14.09
CA ARG A 706 -35.33 4.18 -14.35
C ARG A 706 -36.45 4.98 -14.98
N THR A 707 -36.56 4.95 -16.31
CA THR A 707 -37.80 5.32 -17.00
C THR A 707 -38.86 4.29 -16.62
N THR A 708 -39.60 4.57 -15.55
CA THR A 708 -40.83 3.86 -15.23
C THR A 708 -41.78 4.04 -16.40
N ALA A 709 -41.95 3.01 -17.21
CA ALA A 709 -43.02 2.97 -18.19
C ALA A 709 -44.34 3.13 -17.43
N THR A 710 -45.06 4.22 -17.68
CA THR A 710 -46.36 4.49 -17.08
C THR A 710 -47.35 3.45 -17.59
N SER A 711 -47.55 2.38 -16.81
CA SER A 711 -48.68 1.49 -16.97
C SER A 711 -49.96 2.27 -16.66
N SER A 712 -50.64 2.71 -17.72
CA SER A 712 -51.93 3.37 -17.67
C SER A 712 -52.96 2.53 -16.94
N GLY A 713 -53.71 3.09 -15.97
CA GLY A 713 -54.81 2.32 -15.40
C GLY A 713 -55.52 2.82 -14.15
N GLU A 714 -55.67 4.12 -13.90
CA GLU A 714 -56.66 4.56 -12.91
C GLU A 714 -57.31 5.90 -13.28
N LYS A 715 -58.65 5.88 -13.40
CA LYS A 715 -59.47 7.07 -13.61
C LYS A 715 -59.83 7.67 -12.24
N ALA A 716 -59.46 8.93 -12.01
CA ALA A 716 -60.13 9.78 -11.04
C ALA A 716 -60.70 11.00 -11.77
N LEU A 717 -61.99 11.26 -11.58
CA LEU A 717 -62.73 12.34 -12.23
C LEU A 717 -62.74 13.61 -11.37
N LEU A 718 -62.53 14.76 -12.03
CA LEU A 718 -63.02 16.10 -11.65
C LEU A 718 -62.39 16.72 -10.36
N GLY A 719 -62.30 18.04 -10.21
CA GLY A 719 -62.95 19.12 -10.98
C GLY A 719 -62.02 20.18 -11.59
N SER A 720 -62.67 21.21 -12.14
CA SER A 720 -62.12 22.32 -12.93
C SER A 720 -61.46 23.40 -12.04
N ASP A 721 -60.64 24.34 -12.55
CA ASP A 721 -61.10 25.43 -13.43
C ASP A 721 -60.04 26.00 -14.41
N SER A 722 -60.56 26.36 -15.59
CA SER A 722 -60.24 27.57 -16.38
C SER A 722 -58.80 27.85 -16.85
N ALA A 723 -58.54 27.46 -18.11
CA ALA A 723 -57.57 28.15 -18.99
C ALA A 723 -58.17 29.46 -19.58
N PRO A 724 -57.38 30.31 -20.25
CA PRO A 724 -57.09 30.11 -21.68
C PRO A 724 -55.59 30.27 -22.01
N SER A 725 -54.94 29.35 -22.72
CA SER A 725 -55.09 29.01 -24.15
C SER A 725 -54.47 30.04 -25.11
N VAL A 726 -53.21 29.80 -25.49
CA VAL A 726 -52.70 30.06 -26.85
C VAL A 726 -51.92 28.82 -27.33
N LYS A 727 -52.23 28.37 -28.54
CA LYS A 727 -51.62 27.28 -29.32
C LYS A 727 -51.66 27.72 -30.81
N PRO A 728 -50.95 27.04 -31.73
CA PRO A 728 -49.62 26.42 -31.64
C PRO A 728 -48.74 26.85 -32.84
N SER A 729 -47.53 26.30 -32.98
CA SER A 729 -46.97 26.05 -34.32
C SER A 729 -46.34 24.66 -34.37
N THR A 730 -46.53 23.98 -35.50
CA THR A 730 -46.30 22.54 -35.65
C THR A 730 -45.07 22.31 -36.53
N VAL A 731 -44.12 21.50 -36.06
CA VAL A 731 -43.19 20.78 -36.95
C VAL A 731 -43.18 19.31 -36.54
N GLN A 732 -43.51 18.44 -37.49
CA GLN A 732 -43.58 17.00 -37.27
C GLN A 732 -42.20 16.34 -37.33
N GLY A 733 -41.96 15.42 -36.41
CA GLY A 733 -41.38 14.11 -36.72
C GLY A 733 -39.92 14.02 -37.17
N ARG A 734 -39.07 13.57 -36.24
CA ARG A 734 -38.25 12.36 -36.46
C ARG A 734 -37.93 11.72 -35.10
N SER A 735 -38.04 10.41 -35.02
CA SER A 735 -37.58 9.65 -33.85
C SER A 735 -36.05 9.67 -33.80
N SER A 736 -35.49 10.00 -32.64
CA SER A 736 -34.07 9.84 -32.36
C SER A 736 -33.88 9.10 -31.04
N ASP A 737 -33.32 7.90 -31.14
CA ASP A 737 -32.66 7.25 -30.02
C ASP A 737 -31.51 8.14 -29.53
N SER A 738 -31.74 8.88 -28.44
CA SER A 738 -30.72 9.72 -27.80
C SER A 738 -30.56 9.36 -26.33
N SER A 739 -29.97 8.19 -26.07
CA SER A 739 -29.16 8.04 -24.85
C SER A 739 -28.06 9.11 -24.88
N PRO A 740 -27.72 9.76 -23.75
CA PRO A 740 -26.78 10.88 -23.76
C PRO A 740 -25.39 10.42 -24.23
N VAL A 741 -24.88 11.11 -25.25
CA VAL A 741 -23.52 10.90 -25.76
C VAL A 741 -22.53 11.54 -24.79
N MET A 742 -21.96 10.75 -23.88
CA MET A 742 -20.72 11.13 -23.21
C MET A 742 -19.56 11.04 -24.22
N GLY A 743 -18.61 11.97 -24.15
CA GLY A 743 -17.40 11.95 -24.98
C GLY A 743 -16.61 10.65 -24.78
N MET A 744 -16.49 9.84 -25.83
CA MET A 744 -16.00 8.45 -25.70
C MET A 744 -14.47 8.30 -25.80
N THR A 745 -13.72 9.41 -25.76
CA THR A 745 -12.24 9.44 -25.68
C THR A 745 -11.68 9.30 -24.27
N ASP A 746 -12.52 9.47 -23.24
CA ASP A 746 -12.12 9.87 -21.88
C ASP A 746 -11.90 8.68 -20.91
N LEU A 747 -11.63 7.48 -21.42
CA LEU A 747 -11.50 6.26 -20.60
C LEU A 747 -10.21 5.47 -20.80
N ALA A 748 -9.35 5.85 -21.76
CA ALA A 748 -8.13 5.12 -22.08
C ALA A 748 -6.99 5.31 -21.05
N GLY A 749 -6.95 6.43 -20.33
CA GLY A 749 -5.94 6.69 -19.28
C GLY A 749 -6.18 5.90 -18.00
N LEU A 750 -7.45 5.72 -17.62
CA LEU A 750 -7.99 5.28 -16.33
C LEU A 750 -7.58 3.88 -15.83
N LEU A 751 -6.72 3.20 -16.58
CA LEU A 751 -6.35 1.79 -16.44
C LEU A 751 -6.01 1.37 -15.00
N ASN A 752 -5.36 2.20 -14.18
CA ASN A 752 -4.87 1.79 -12.86
C ASN A 752 -5.39 2.65 -11.68
N ALA A 753 -6.45 3.45 -11.86
CA ALA A 753 -7.03 4.24 -10.78
C ALA A 753 -7.64 3.31 -9.72
N ASP A 754 -6.89 3.08 -8.63
CA ASP A 754 -7.35 2.19 -7.56
C ASP A 754 -8.41 2.92 -6.72
N LEU A 755 -9.68 2.62 -7.00
CA LEU A 755 -10.87 3.16 -6.34
C LEU A 755 -10.79 3.10 -4.80
N GLY A 756 -10.01 2.17 -4.24
CA GLY A 756 -9.97 1.86 -2.80
C GLY A 756 -8.71 2.28 -2.03
N THR A 757 -7.64 2.81 -2.64
CA THR A 757 -6.44 3.18 -1.83
C THR A 757 -6.57 4.53 -1.16
N LEU A 758 -7.16 5.51 -1.84
CA LEU A 758 -6.95 6.94 -1.56
C LEU A 758 -7.61 7.54 -0.30
N PHE A 759 -8.33 6.74 0.51
CA PHE A 759 -8.84 7.08 1.86
C PHE A 759 -9.13 5.84 2.71
#